data_AF-A0AAF0LTB8-F1
#
_entry.id   AF-A0AAF0LTB8-F1
#
_cell.length_a   1.000
_cell.length_b   1.000
_cell.length_c   1.000
_cell.angle_alpha   90.00
_cell.angle_beta   90.00
_cell.angle_gamma   90.00
#
_symmetry.space_group_name_H-M   'P 1'
#
loop_
_entity.id
_entity.type
_entity.pdbx_description
1 polymer ?
#
loop_
_entity_poly.entity_id
_entity_poly.type
_entity_poly.pdbx_seq_one_letter_code
_entity_poly.pdbx_strand_id
1 'polypeptide(L)'
;MPSARLQDCTDDAVALVRRWLAASAGVKPDPGAARLARVLRDEQGLDFTRGFVDKVIRPEDPRVAAQNLEKVGHDVPEFLAWYLRGAVTLGGGFATMAPWAVVPTARKILRRMTGHLVIDATPAKLGPALAKVGGAGTRLNVNLLGEAVLGSAESDRRLQGTMDLLARDDVDHVSIKVSSVVPQMSMWAFDQTVERVVDRLVPLYRLAASSPVPKFINLDTEEYRDLDVTLAVFRALLDRDEFLGLQAGVVLQAYLPDAAGALESLTRWAQDRRARGGAPITIRLVKGANLAMERVDAILHEWPLATWGSKRETDTAYLRLLDAALTPQRIDAVRIGVAGHNLFDLATAWVLAQRRGVTDGVHVEMLLGMATAHADAVRADVGQILLYTPVVQPDQFDSAIAYLARRLQESASPENFIASVAEIDHDEHVFEREHGRWAASVQALDEPVPATNRTQDRRAAIGEPVHRDAFRNVPDTDPAVAANRSWALDVLRRVPRSQLGAQTIRGARITDRSTLERIVARTAQAGVNWGRQDPSDRAELLDLIAHELETRRGDLVEVMASETGKTLAEADTEVSEAIDFAHHYAESARRLTDMDGDGARYVPPRLTVVVPPWNFPVAIPAGGVLAALAAGSGVVLKPAPEARRCGALLADVLWDAGVPHSLLQLVDLDENELGRELIAHPAVDRIVLTGSADTARSFRWWRAGLPLTAETSGKNAIVVTPSADLDLAVQDIVQSAFGHAGQKCSAASLVILVGSVGESERFRRQLVDATRTLRVAWPDDPTAQVGPVIAEPSGKLRAGLTELGPGESWLVQPVPLDDSGRLWSPGIRDGVRPGSDFHQTEYSGPVLGVMRAETLEQALAIQNGTDYGLTAGIHSLDVDEVAEWIAGVQAGNLYVNRGITGAIVRRQPFGGWKRSAVGTGTKAGGSMYVATLGRWEPIPRTVHKSIQLHGLPPRVTAVIEAARSGLSFEEFDQVRAGALSDVRARETEFGVSHDPSALVVQRNVLRWRPQSVIVRQAEGASIGDLVRVLVAATAARAHILLSSARPLPGPLTQLLASSRSPLDVVDHLVESDDEFLRRAASGDVFRQAWSNGDDEPQDALETVLSQGQERPAHTAFGGPGARIRLVGGDPLALEEALGASVDVAIHDAPVVEAGIIEMLPFLREQSVSITAHRFGDLDPDFSELHV
;
A
#
# COMPACT_ATOMS: atom_id res chain seq x y z
N MET A 1 -34.82 -17.22 43.87
CA MET A 1 -34.87 -15.78 43.55
C MET A 1 -34.33 -15.60 42.14
N PRO A 2 -34.85 -14.66 41.32
CA PRO A 2 -34.20 -14.32 40.06
C PRO A 2 -32.75 -13.88 40.36
N SER A 3 -31.81 -14.26 39.49
CA SER A 3 -30.42 -13.80 39.59
C SER A 3 -30.39 -12.27 39.53
N ALA A 4 -29.56 -11.63 40.36
CA ALA A 4 -29.41 -10.17 40.35
C ALA A 4 -29.01 -9.70 38.95
N ARG A 5 -29.68 -8.66 38.43
CA ARG A 5 -29.30 -8.05 37.15
C ARG A 5 -28.14 -7.08 37.40
N LEU A 6 -27.32 -6.84 36.36
CA LEU A 6 -26.23 -5.88 36.45
C LEU A 6 -26.74 -4.47 36.81
N GLN A 7 -27.89 -4.04 36.27
CA GLN A 7 -28.51 -2.76 36.60
C GLN A 7 -28.87 -2.63 38.09
N ASP A 8 -29.10 -3.73 38.80
CA ASP A 8 -29.42 -3.69 40.22
C ASP A 8 -28.16 -3.50 41.10
N CYS A 9 -26.95 -3.57 40.50
CA CYS A 9 -25.64 -3.50 41.17
C CYS A 9 -25.00 -2.11 41.09
N THR A 10 -25.64 -1.14 40.43
CA THR A 10 -25.03 0.14 40.08
C THR A 10 -24.63 0.97 41.30
N ASP A 11 -25.53 1.15 42.26
CA ASP A 11 -25.27 1.97 43.45
C ASP A 11 -24.12 1.39 44.30
N ASP A 12 -24.08 0.07 44.45
CA ASP A 12 -23.02 -0.65 45.16
C ASP A 12 -21.67 -0.52 44.44
N ALA A 13 -21.68 -0.59 43.10
CA ALA A 13 -20.47 -0.41 42.29
C ALA A 13 -19.91 1.01 42.45
N VAL A 14 -20.77 2.04 42.37
CA VAL A 14 -20.38 3.45 42.60
C VAL A 14 -19.83 3.63 44.01
N ALA A 15 -20.48 3.05 45.02
CA ALA A 15 -20.01 3.11 46.41
C ALA A 15 -18.64 2.43 46.58
N LEU A 16 -18.39 1.29 45.91
CA LEU A 16 -17.10 0.60 45.91
C LEU A 16 -16.01 1.43 45.23
N VAL A 17 -16.30 2.06 44.08
CA VAL A 17 -15.35 2.97 43.42
C VAL A 17 -14.97 4.13 44.34
N ARG A 18 -15.94 4.79 44.99
CA ARG A 18 -15.64 5.87 45.94
C ARG A 18 -14.77 5.40 47.11
N ARG A 19 -14.95 4.16 47.60
CA ARG A 19 -14.05 3.58 48.62
C ARG A 19 -12.64 3.36 48.09
N TRP A 20 -12.49 2.81 46.88
CA TRP A 20 -11.17 2.62 46.26
C TRP A 20 -10.43 3.94 46.06
N LEU A 21 -11.13 4.98 45.59
CA LEU A 21 -10.58 6.33 45.42
C LEU A 21 -10.16 6.95 46.76
N ALA A 22 -10.98 6.80 47.81
CA ALA A 22 -10.63 7.28 49.15
C ALA A 22 -9.39 6.55 49.71
N ALA A 23 -9.24 5.25 49.43
CA ALA A 23 -8.08 4.46 49.86
C ALA A 23 -6.81 4.80 49.07
N SER A 24 -6.92 5.17 47.79
CA SER A 24 -5.78 5.54 46.95
C SER A 24 -5.29 6.98 47.16
N ALA A 25 -6.19 7.91 47.53
CA ALA A 25 -5.90 9.35 47.64
C ALA A 25 -4.76 9.73 48.60
N GLY A 26 -4.43 8.88 49.58
CA GLY A 26 -3.36 9.11 50.55
C GLY A 26 -1.98 8.57 50.13
N VAL A 27 -1.89 7.83 49.03
CA VAL A 27 -0.67 7.13 48.60
C VAL A 27 0.10 8.01 47.61
N LYS A 28 1.36 8.35 47.92
CA LYS A 28 2.20 9.09 46.97
C LYS A 28 2.39 8.26 45.70
N PRO A 29 2.00 8.78 44.52
CA PRO A 29 2.21 8.06 43.27
C PRO A 29 3.71 7.85 43.00
N ASP A 30 4.04 6.78 42.28
CA ASP A 30 5.42 6.54 41.85
C ASP A 30 5.95 7.79 41.09
N PRO A 31 7.10 8.35 41.47
CA PRO A 31 7.60 9.56 40.85
C PRO A 31 7.86 9.45 39.34
N GLY A 32 8.10 8.25 38.81
CA GLY A 32 8.26 7.96 37.39
C GLY A 32 6.92 7.91 36.68
N ALA A 33 5.95 7.18 37.22
CA ALA A 33 4.59 7.10 36.68
C ALA A 33 3.88 8.47 36.68
N ALA A 34 4.01 9.26 37.76
CA ALA A 34 3.45 10.61 37.84
C ALA A 34 4.10 11.60 36.85
N ARG A 35 5.39 11.43 36.55
CA ARG A 35 6.09 12.22 35.54
C ARG A 35 5.62 11.86 34.13
N LEU A 36 5.47 10.57 33.85
CA LEU A 36 5.00 10.09 32.55
C LEU A 36 3.56 10.50 32.28
N ALA A 37 2.66 10.35 33.27
CA ALA A 37 1.26 10.76 33.16
C ALA A 37 1.10 12.27 32.91
N ARG A 38 1.96 13.12 33.50
CA ARG A 38 1.94 14.57 33.21
C ARG A 38 2.41 14.92 31.81
N VAL A 39 3.39 14.19 31.28
CA VAL A 39 3.92 14.40 29.93
C VAL A 39 2.89 14.03 28.86
N LEU A 40 2.01 13.06 29.12
CA LEU A 40 1.08 12.52 28.13
C LEU A 40 -0.30 13.21 28.08
N ARG A 41 -0.56 14.18 28.97
CA ARG A 41 -1.84 14.90 29.03
C ARG A 41 -1.96 16.06 28.05
N ASP A 42 -0.83 16.53 27.55
CA ASP A 42 -0.75 17.61 26.57
C ASP A 42 -0.62 16.97 25.18
N GLU A 43 -1.38 17.44 24.19
CA GLU A 43 -1.25 16.98 22.80
C GLU A 43 0.19 17.16 22.30
N GLN A 44 0.84 18.27 22.65
CA GLN A 44 2.26 18.51 22.34
C GLN A 44 3.19 17.53 23.07
N GLY A 45 2.75 16.99 24.21
CA GLY A 45 3.51 16.03 24.99
C GLY A 45 3.41 14.59 24.52
N LEU A 46 2.25 14.21 23.96
CA LEU A 46 2.10 12.96 23.22
C LEU A 46 3.02 12.96 21.99
N ASP A 47 2.94 14.01 21.17
CA ASP A 47 3.72 14.12 19.94
C ASP A 47 5.22 14.18 20.22
N PHE A 48 5.63 14.94 21.24
CA PHE A 48 7.01 14.93 21.71
C PHE A 48 7.46 13.53 22.16
N THR A 49 6.65 12.83 22.95
CA THR A 49 7.03 11.51 23.48
C THR A 49 7.10 10.48 22.35
N ARG A 50 6.14 10.50 21.43
CA ARG A 50 6.11 9.64 20.24
C ARG A 50 7.32 9.92 19.35
N GLY A 51 7.56 11.18 18.99
CA GLY A 51 8.69 11.61 18.18
C GLY A 51 10.03 11.25 18.83
N PHE A 52 10.18 11.44 20.14
CA PHE A 52 11.40 11.05 20.85
C PHE A 52 11.60 9.52 20.84
N VAL A 53 10.55 8.76 21.15
CA VAL A 53 10.61 7.30 21.21
C VAL A 53 10.86 6.69 19.83
N ASP A 54 10.20 7.19 18.79
CA ASP A 54 10.28 6.64 17.44
C ASP A 54 11.46 7.20 16.62
N LYS A 55 11.81 8.48 16.77
CA LYS A 55 12.87 9.14 15.99
C LYS A 55 14.23 9.24 16.71
N VAL A 56 14.29 9.12 18.05
CA VAL A 56 15.57 9.19 18.81
C VAL A 56 15.99 7.82 19.35
N ILE A 57 15.03 7.04 19.86
CA ILE A 57 15.37 5.81 20.58
C ILE A 57 15.50 4.62 19.64
N ARG A 58 14.51 4.43 18.75
CA ARG A 58 14.43 3.32 17.80
C ARG A 58 15.58 3.26 16.79
N PRO A 59 16.06 4.36 16.16
CA PRO A 59 17.08 4.23 15.11
C PRO A 59 18.36 3.57 15.61
N GLU A 60 18.89 2.59 14.89
CA GLU A 60 20.14 1.93 15.31
C GLU A 60 21.33 2.89 15.24
N ASP A 61 21.32 3.80 14.25
CA ASP A 61 22.37 4.78 14.01
C ASP A 61 22.39 5.90 15.07
N PRO A 62 23.48 6.05 15.84
CA PRO A 62 23.62 7.13 16.81
C PRO A 62 23.57 8.53 16.20
N ARG A 63 23.96 8.71 14.93
CA ARG A 63 23.95 10.02 14.26
C ARG A 63 22.51 10.45 13.93
N VAL A 64 21.70 9.55 13.39
CA VAL A 64 20.27 9.80 13.12
C VAL A 64 19.53 10.07 14.41
N ALA A 65 19.79 9.27 15.45
CA ALA A 65 19.24 9.52 16.78
C ALA A 65 19.66 10.90 17.34
N ALA A 66 20.90 11.32 17.10
CA ALA A 66 21.40 12.62 17.55
C ALA A 66 20.79 13.81 16.79
N GLN A 67 20.64 13.71 15.46
CA GLN A 67 19.97 14.73 14.65
C GLN A 67 18.50 14.88 15.05
N ASN A 68 17.80 13.77 15.26
CA ASN A 68 16.43 13.82 15.76
C ASN A 68 16.35 14.35 17.20
N LEU A 69 17.36 14.09 18.04
CA LEU A 69 17.44 14.66 19.39
C LEU A 69 17.67 16.18 19.36
N GLU A 70 18.42 16.69 18.38
CA GLU A 70 18.56 18.12 18.12
C GLU A 70 17.23 18.73 17.67
N LYS A 71 16.58 18.16 16.64
CA LYS A 71 15.25 18.58 16.15
C LYS A 71 14.23 18.64 17.30
N VAL A 72 14.12 17.56 18.07
CA VAL A 72 13.23 17.46 19.25
C VAL A 72 13.67 18.38 20.40
N GLY A 73 14.95 18.76 20.45
CA GLY A 73 15.51 19.67 21.45
C GLY A 73 15.13 21.15 21.26
N HIS A 74 14.60 21.52 20.09
CA HIS A 74 14.09 22.86 19.81
C HIS A 74 12.67 23.07 20.34
N ASP A 75 11.81 22.05 20.22
CA ASP A 75 10.41 22.11 20.62
C ASP A 75 10.16 21.29 21.90
N VAL A 76 10.93 21.59 22.95
CA VAL A 76 10.81 20.89 24.24
C VAL A 76 9.63 21.46 25.02
N PRO A 77 8.61 20.66 25.36
CA PRO A 77 7.40 21.19 25.98
C PRO A 77 7.62 21.90 27.34
N GLU A 78 6.83 22.95 27.60
CA GLU A 78 6.94 23.80 28.80
C GLU A 78 6.55 23.11 30.11
N PHE A 79 6.01 21.90 30.08
CA PHE A 79 5.68 21.13 31.28
C PHE A 79 6.80 20.15 31.70
N LEU A 80 7.82 19.91 30.85
CA LEU A 80 8.98 19.09 31.26
C LEU A 80 9.73 19.77 32.40
N ALA A 81 10.10 19.01 33.43
CA ALA A 81 10.81 19.55 34.59
C ALA A 81 12.07 20.30 34.14
N TRP A 82 12.35 21.47 34.73
CA TRP A 82 13.38 22.40 34.25
C TRP A 82 14.76 21.76 34.03
N TYR A 83 15.13 20.77 34.83
CA TYR A 83 16.40 20.03 34.70
C TYR A 83 16.38 19.01 33.54
N LEU A 84 15.23 18.41 33.22
CA LEU A 84 15.06 17.55 32.04
C LEU A 84 15.00 18.40 30.77
N ARG A 85 14.33 19.55 30.81
CA ARG A 85 14.35 20.52 29.71
C ARG A 85 15.78 20.99 29.45
N GLY A 86 16.49 21.40 30.50
CA GLY A 86 17.91 21.73 30.42
C GLY A 86 18.75 20.58 29.85
N ALA A 87 18.50 19.33 30.27
CA ALA A 87 19.23 18.16 29.77
C ALA A 87 18.90 17.81 28.30
N VAL A 88 17.66 17.97 27.85
CA VAL A 88 17.25 17.71 26.45
C VAL A 88 17.71 18.85 25.54
N THR A 89 17.60 20.11 25.95
CA THR A 89 18.08 21.27 25.17
C THR A 89 19.61 21.31 25.09
N LEU A 90 20.32 21.12 26.21
CA LEU A 90 21.79 20.98 26.19
C LEU A 90 22.21 19.70 25.45
N GLY A 91 21.49 18.60 25.68
CA GLY A 91 21.71 17.33 25.02
C GLY A 91 21.59 17.44 23.51
N GLY A 92 20.51 18.04 23.01
CA GLY A 92 20.27 18.31 21.59
C GLY A 92 21.36 19.20 20.99
N GLY A 93 21.71 20.31 21.65
CA GLY A 93 22.78 21.21 21.18
C GLY A 93 24.18 20.59 21.10
N PHE A 94 24.45 19.53 21.87
CA PHE A 94 25.72 18.77 21.81
C PHE A 94 25.58 17.40 21.13
N ALA A 95 24.36 16.97 20.75
CA ALA A 95 24.09 15.62 20.30
C ALA A 95 24.83 15.31 19.00
N THR A 96 24.82 16.24 18.05
CA THR A 96 25.48 16.12 16.74
C THR A 96 27.00 16.18 16.85
N MET A 97 27.55 16.85 17.87
CA MET A 97 29.00 16.92 18.12
C MET A 97 29.58 15.65 18.75
N ALA A 98 28.82 14.97 19.62
CA ALA A 98 29.26 13.74 20.28
C ALA A 98 28.13 12.66 20.36
N PRO A 99 27.64 12.15 19.21
CA PRO A 99 26.49 11.23 19.18
C PRO A 99 26.71 9.96 20.01
N TRP A 100 27.95 9.46 19.97
CA TRP A 100 28.40 8.25 20.68
C TRP A 100 28.39 8.37 22.21
N ALA A 101 28.35 9.58 22.77
CA ALA A 101 28.25 9.81 24.21
C ALA A 101 26.82 10.19 24.63
N VAL A 102 26.19 11.08 23.86
CA VAL A 102 24.90 11.69 24.20
C VAL A 102 23.75 10.68 24.02
N VAL A 103 23.68 9.98 22.88
CA VAL A 103 22.57 9.06 22.58
C VAL A 103 22.52 7.86 23.53
N PRO A 104 23.64 7.15 23.83
CA PRO A 104 23.61 6.09 24.84
C PRO A 104 23.19 6.59 26.22
N THR A 105 23.55 7.82 26.59
CA THR A 105 23.14 8.44 27.85
C THR A 105 21.63 8.74 27.86
N ALA A 106 21.08 9.30 26.77
CA ALA A 106 19.65 9.52 26.60
C ALA A 106 18.85 8.20 26.67
N ARG A 107 19.29 7.16 25.96
CA ARG A 107 18.72 5.81 26.04
C ARG A 107 18.75 5.24 27.45
N LYS A 108 19.86 5.41 28.17
CA LYS A 108 19.99 4.95 29.57
C LYS A 108 19.07 5.69 30.53
N ILE A 109 18.87 7.00 30.34
CA ILE A 109 17.91 7.79 31.12
C ILE A 109 16.50 7.31 30.85
N LEU A 110 16.11 7.13 29.57
CA LEU A 110 14.78 6.64 29.24
C LEU A 110 14.54 5.24 29.80
N ARG A 111 15.49 4.30 29.65
CA ARG A 111 15.42 2.97 30.27
C ARG A 111 15.20 3.04 31.79
N ARG A 112 15.81 4.01 32.47
CA ARG A 112 15.56 4.24 33.90
C ARG A 112 14.18 4.82 34.17
N MET A 113 13.68 5.70 33.30
CA MET A 113 12.35 6.30 33.42
C MET A 113 11.23 5.29 33.13
N THR A 114 11.39 4.42 32.15
CA THR A 114 10.39 3.42 31.72
C THR A 114 10.60 2.03 32.32
N GLY A 115 11.67 1.82 33.09
CA GLY A 115 11.99 0.53 33.73
C GLY A 115 10.99 0.04 34.78
N HIS A 116 9.99 0.86 35.14
CA HIS A 116 8.84 0.43 35.94
C HIS A 116 7.70 -0.18 35.10
N LEU A 117 7.73 0.00 33.77
CA LEU A 117 6.75 -0.51 32.82
C LEU A 117 7.21 -1.78 32.10
N VAL A 118 8.52 -2.01 32.00
CA VAL A 118 9.12 -3.18 31.33
C VAL A 118 10.28 -3.71 32.16
N ILE A 119 10.28 -5.02 32.41
CA ILE A 119 11.30 -5.71 33.21
C ILE A 119 12.40 -6.28 32.32
N ASP A 120 13.65 -6.20 32.80
CA ASP A 120 14.82 -6.80 32.18
C ASP A 120 14.76 -8.34 32.30
N ALA A 121 14.70 -9.03 31.16
CA ALA A 121 14.61 -10.49 31.07
C ALA A 121 15.93 -11.23 31.36
N THR A 122 17.02 -10.51 31.69
CA THR A 122 18.31 -11.12 32.03
C THR A 122 18.14 -12.08 33.23
N PRO A 123 18.54 -13.36 33.14
CA PRO A 123 18.29 -14.35 34.18
C PRO A 123 18.73 -13.93 35.60
N ALA A 124 19.88 -13.25 35.72
CA ALA A 124 20.42 -12.78 37.00
C ALA A 124 19.63 -11.63 37.64
N LYS A 125 18.85 -10.86 36.86
CA LYS A 125 18.07 -9.72 37.34
C LYS A 125 16.57 -9.99 37.41
N LEU A 126 16.10 -10.94 36.58
CA LEU A 126 14.68 -11.24 36.44
C LEU A 126 14.06 -11.69 37.77
N GLY A 127 14.66 -12.66 38.47
CA GLY A 127 14.12 -13.17 39.74
C GLY A 127 13.93 -12.08 40.81
N PRO A 128 14.97 -11.27 41.14
CA PRO A 128 14.82 -10.14 42.05
C PRO A 128 13.78 -9.10 41.60
N ALA A 129 13.66 -8.85 40.28
CA ALA A 129 12.68 -7.91 39.75
C ALA A 129 11.25 -8.44 39.88
N LEU A 130 11.01 -9.71 39.55
CA LEU A 130 9.73 -10.38 39.73
C LEU A 130 9.34 -10.44 41.21
N ALA A 131 10.27 -10.78 42.11
CA ALA A 131 10.03 -10.81 43.55
C ALA A 131 9.69 -9.43 44.15
N LYS A 132 10.20 -8.34 43.55
CA LYS A 132 9.90 -6.97 43.98
C LYS A 132 8.48 -6.52 43.58
N VAL A 133 8.01 -6.99 42.42
CA VAL A 133 6.70 -6.62 41.86
C VAL A 133 5.60 -7.57 42.33
N GLY A 134 5.93 -8.85 42.44
CA GLY A 134 5.07 -9.88 43.03
C GLY A 134 5.02 -9.79 44.55
N GLY A 135 4.14 -10.59 45.17
CA GLY A 135 4.01 -10.63 46.62
C GLY A 135 2.68 -11.20 47.09
N ALA A 136 2.40 -11.06 48.39
CA ALA A 136 1.14 -11.53 48.98
C ALA A 136 -0.06 -10.82 48.32
N GLY A 137 -0.89 -11.58 47.62
CA GLY A 137 -2.05 -11.06 46.89
C GLY A 137 -1.75 -10.54 45.46
N THR A 138 -0.53 -10.69 44.95
CA THR A 138 -0.15 -10.24 43.60
C THR A 138 0.55 -11.35 42.83
N ARG A 139 -0.08 -11.82 41.75
CA ARG A 139 0.49 -12.77 40.78
C ARG A 139 0.94 -12.03 39.52
N LEU A 140 1.82 -12.63 38.73
CA LEU A 140 2.42 -11.99 37.55
C LEU A 140 2.11 -12.79 36.29
N ASN A 141 1.52 -12.14 35.29
CA ASN A 141 1.40 -12.67 33.95
C ASN A 141 2.59 -12.18 33.13
N VAL A 142 3.58 -13.05 32.90
CA VAL A 142 4.83 -12.68 32.23
C VAL A 142 4.65 -12.78 30.71
N ASN A 143 4.91 -11.68 29.99
CA ASN A 143 4.83 -11.63 28.53
C ASN A 143 6.20 -11.25 27.94
N LEU A 144 6.75 -12.11 27.08
CA LEU A 144 8.04 -11.87 26.44
C LEU A 144 7.88 -10.99 25.19
N LEU A 145 8.38 -9.76 25.29
CA LEU A 145 8.56 -8.84 24.17
C LEU A 145 9.86 -9.13 23.41
N GLY A 146 9.91 -8.72 22.16
CA GLY A 146 11.08 -8.86 21.28
C GLY A 146 10.76 -8.37 19.87
N GLU A 147 11.66 -8.63 18.93
CA GLU A 147 11.54 -8.22 17.51
C GLU A 147 10.22 -8.67 16.87
N ALA A 148 9.84 -8.01 15.76
CA ALA A 148 8.72 -8.44 14.95
C ALA A 148 8.96 -9.86 14.42
N VAL A 149 7.97 -10.74 14.59
CA VAL A 149 8.07 -12.15 14.20
C VAL A 149 7.75 -12.28 12.70
N LEU A 150 8.73 -11.92 11.86
CA LEU A 150 8.59 -11.97 10.40
C LEU A 150 8.99 -13.34 9.83
N GLY A 151 9.76 -14.14 10.56
CA GLY A 151 10.30 -15.42 10.09
C GLY A 151 10.32 -16.50 11.18
N SER A 152 10.59 -17.73 10.74
CA SER A 152 10.51 -18.93 11.59
C SER A 152 11.60 -18.94 12.66
N ALA A 153 12.79 -18.38 12.39
CA ALA A 153 13.86 -18.37 13.38
C ALA A 153 13.55 -17.41 14.54
N GLU A 154 12.97 -16.22 14.29
CA GLU A 154 12.49 -15.34 15.38
C GLU A 154 11.31 -15.97 16.13
N SER A 155 10.40 -16.65 15.42
CA SER A 155 9.31 -17.38 16.05
C SER A 155 9.81 -18.50 16.98
N ASP A 156 10.81 -19.26 16.54
CA ASP A 156 11.49 -20.28 17.36
C ASP A 156 12.11 -19.68 18.62
N ARG A 157 12.81 -18.55 18.48
CA ARG A 157 13.40 -17.82 19.61
C ARG A 157 12.34 -17.35 20.60
N ARG A 158 11.22 -16.80 20.11
CA ARG A 158 10.13 -16.32 20.97
C ARG A 158 9.46 -17.46 21.73
N LEU A 159 9.17 -18.56 21.05
CA LEU A 159 8.56 -19.74 21.67
C LEU A 159 9.50 -20.36 22.71
N GLN A 160 10.78 -20.56 22.37
CA GLN A 160 11.77 -21.11 23.30
C GLN A 160 11.97 -20.19 24.51
N GLY A 161 12.10 -18.88 24.32
CA GLY A 161 12.21 -17.93 25.43
C GLY A 161 10.99 -17.94 26.35
N THR A 162 9.78 -18.16 25.80
CA THR A 162 8.56 -18.33 26.60
C THR A 162 8.56 -19.63 27.39
N MET A 163 9.04 -20.73 26.79
CA MET A 163 9.23 -22.01 27.48
C MET A 163 10.25 -21.88 28.63
N ASP A 164 11.36 -21.19 28.39
CA ASP A 164 12.40 -20.96 29.40
C ASP A 164 11.87 -20.14 30.58
N LEU A 165 11.01 -19.15 30.31
CA LEU A 165 10.32 -18.39 31.36
C LEU A 165 9.37 -19.28 32.15
N LEU A 166 8.54 -20.09 31.48
CA LEU A 166 7.55 -20.96 32.12
C LEU A 166 8.19 -22.08 32.96
N ALA A 167 9.38 -22.54 32.57
CA ALA A 167 10.13 -23.57 33.27
C ALA A 167 10.66 -23.11 34.64
N ARG A 168 10.72 -21.81 34.90
CA ARG A 168 11.19 -21.27 36.19
C ARG A 168 10.19 -21.52 37.30
N ASP A 169 10.67 -21.77 38.52
CA ASP A 169 9.80 -21.99 39.69
C ASP A 169 9.06 -20.71 40.13
N ASP A 170 9.63 -19.53 39.89
CA ASP A 170 9.07 -18.22 40.25
C ASP A 170 8.14 -17.60 39.20
N VAL A 171 7.84 -18.34 38.11
CA VAL A 171 6.91 -17.93 37.05
C VAL A 171 5.81 -18.97 36.92
N ASP A 172 4.57 -18.60 37.23
CA ASP A 172 3.41 -19.47 37.18
C ASP A 172 2.44 -19.15 36.04
N HIS A 173 2.59 -17.99 35.38
CA HIS A 173 1.71 -17.54 34.30
C HIS A 173 2.51 -16.87 33.18
N VAL A 174 2.32 -17.33 31.94
CA VAL A 174 2.84 -16.68 30.73
C VAL A 174 1.74 -16.38 29.71
N SER A 175 1.93 -15.34 28.90
CA SER A 175 1.08 -15.06 27.73
C SER A 175 1.87 -15.13 26.42
N ILE A 176 1.25 -15.68 25.38
CA ILE A 176 1.82 -15.78 24.03
C ILE A 176 0.73 -15.61 22.96
N LYS A 177 1.11 -15.13 21.78
CA LYS A 177 0.19 -14.94 20.63
C LYS A 177 0.41 -16.03 19.59
N VAL A 178 -0.65 -16.42 18.89
CA VAL A 178 -0.57 -17.36 17.77
C VAL A 178 0.36 -16.84 16.66
N SER A 179 0.26 -15.56 16.31
CA SER A 179 1.12 -14.90 15.31
C SER A 179 2.60 -14.83 15.70
N SER A 180 2.95 -15.03 16.98
CA SER A 180 4.35 -15.16 17.42
C SER A 180 4.89 -16.58 17.30
N VAL A 181 4.02 -17.58 17.10
CA VAL A 181 4.37 -19.01 17.03
C VAL A 181 4.43 -19.53 15.59
N VAL A 182 3.58 -18.98 14.72
CA VAL A 182 3.65 -19.24 13.29
C VAL A 182 3.67 -17.88 12.57
N PRO A 183 4.81 -17.48 11.99
CA PRO A 183 4.92 -16.26 11.20
C PRO A 183 4.22 -16.42 9.84
N GLN A 184 3.82 -15.30 9.24
CA GLN A 184 3.29 -15.21 7.88
C GLN A 184 2.17 -16.24 7.57
N MET A 185 1.20 -16.40 8.46
CA MET A 185 0.10 -17.36 8.28
C MET A 185 -0.75 -17.02 7.05
N SER A 186 -1.11 -18.03 6.25
CA SER A 186 -2.16 -17.88 5.23
C SER A 186 -3.53 -17.92 5.89
N MET A 187 -4.29 -16.82 5.77
CA MET A 187 -5.66 -16.74 6.29
C MET A 187 -6.64 -17.64 5.52
N TRP A 188 -6.27 -18.07 4.32
CA TRP A 188 -7.05 -19.01 3.50
C TRP A 188 -6.88 -20.46 3.95
N ALA A 189 -5.81 -20.78 4.67
CA ALA A 189 -5.47 -22.11 5.14
C ALA A 189 -5.85 -22.31 6.61
N PHE A 190 -7.09 -22.01 6.97
CA PHE A 190 -7.52 -21.98 8.38
C PHE A 190 -7.19 -23.28 9.13
N ASP A 191 -7.61 -24.43 8.62
CA ASP A 191 -7.41 -25.72 9.29
C ASP A 191 -5.92 -26.10 9.39
N GLN A 192 -5.14 -25.90 8.32
CA GLN A 192 -3.71 -26.18 8.30
C GLN A 192 -2.92 -25.24 9.23
N THR A 193 -3.33 -23.97 9.29
CA THR A 193 -2.77 -23.01 10.24
C THR A 193 -3.05 -23.43 11.67
N VAL A 194 -4.29 -23.83 11.98
CA VAL A 194 -4.66 -24.33 13.32
C VAL A 194 -3.80 -25.54 13.69
N GLU A 195 -3.71 -26.55 12.81
CA GLU A 195 -2.90 -27.76 13.04
C GLU A 195 -1.43 -27.40 13.30
N ARG A 196 -0.82 -26.58 12.45
CA ARG A 196 0.59 -26.17 12.59
C ARG A 196 0.84 -25.43 13.90
N VAL A 197 -0.04 -24.50 14.28
CA VAL A 197 0.10 -23.75 15.54
C VAL A 197 -0.04 -24.67 16.75
N VAL A 198 -1.02 -25.60 16.72
CA VAL A 198 -1.21 -26.61 17.78
C VAL A 198 0.06 -27.43 17.95
N ASP A 199 0.62 -27.97 16.87
CA ASP A 199 1.84 -28.79 16.92
C ASP A 199 3.02 -28.05 17.55
N ARG A 200 3.16 -26.76 17.23
CA ARG A 200 4.22 -25.91 17.80
C ARG A 200 3.99 -25.57 19.27
N LEU A 201 2.75 -25.41 19.71
CA LEU A 201 2.41 -25.07 21.10
C LEU A 201 2.37 -26.27 22.04
N VAL A 202 2.17 -27.49 21.53
CA VAL A 202 2.12 -28.72 22.35
C VAL A 202 3.29 -28.85 23.33
N PRO A 203 4.57 -28.60 22.97
CA PRO A 203 5.69 -28.64 23.93
C PRO A 203 5.54 -27.67 25.11
N LEU A 204 5.07 -26.45 24.87
CA LEU A 204 4.81 -25.45 25.91
C LEU A 204 3.69 -25.89 26.85
N TYR A 205 2.60 -26.45 26.30
CA TYR A 205 1.48 -26.95 27.10
C TYR A 205 1.82 -28.23 27.88
N ARG A 206 2.67 -29.12 27.33
CA ARG A 206 3.23 -30.26 28.07
C ARG A 206 4.05 -29.80 29.26
N LEU A 207 4.92 -28.81 29.07
CA LEU A 207 5.71 -28.24 30.17
C LEU A 207 4.80 -27.74 31.31
N ALA A 208 3.69 -27.07 30.97
CA ALA A 208 2.71 -26.64 31.96
C ALA A 208 2.00 -27.82 32.65
N ALA A 209 1.53 -28.81 31.88
CA ALA A 209 0.77 -29.95 32.39
C ALA A 209 1.61 -30.89 33.27
N SER A 210 2.90 -31.06 32.97
CA SER A 210 3.80 -31.91 33.74
C SER A 210 4.49 -31.21 34.92
N SER A 211 4.27 -29.90 35.07
CA SER A 211 4.96 -29.13 36.12
C SER A 211 4.44 -29.52 37.52
N PRO A 212 5.33 -29.70 38.52
CA PRO A 212 4.91 -29.95 39.89
C PRO A 212 4.23 -28.72 40.53
N VAL A 213 4.49 -27.53 39.99
CA VAL A 213 3.84 -26.27 40.38
C VAL A 213 2.78 -25.94 39.34
N PRO A 214 1.54 -25.59 39.72
CA PRO A 214 0.52 -25.20 38.77
C PRO A 214 1.00 -24.07 37.86
N LYS A 215 1.03 -24.32 36.55
CA LYS A 215 1.37 -23.35 35.51
C LYS A 215 0.13 -22.96 34.72
N PHE A 216 0.15 -21.75 34.17
CA PHE A 216 -0.93 -21.18 33.40
C PHE A 216 -0.40 -20.55 32.11
N ILE A 217 -1.06 -20.84 30.99
CA ILE A 217 -0.74 -20.27 29.68
C ILE A 217 -1.97 -19.52 29.20
N ASN A 218 -1.80 -18.25 28.83
CA ASN A 218 -2.82 -17.43 28.21
C ASN A 218 -2.50 -17.20 26.73
N LEU A 219 -3.46 -17.46 25.84
CA LEU A 219 -3.36 -17.08 24.43
C LEU A 219 -3.91 -15.67 24.23
N ASP A 220 -3.03 -14.77 23.80
CA ASP A 220 -3.38 -13.39 23.48
C ASP A 220 -3.88 -13.25 22.02
N THR A 221 -4.85 -12.36 21.82
CA THR A 221 -5.41 -11.99 20.51
C THR A 221 -5.26 -10.47 20.33
N GLU A 222 -4.86 -10.03 19.14
CA GLU A 222 -4.67 -8.60 18.85
C GLU A 222 -5.56 -8.10 17.71
N GLU A 223 -5.46 -8.72 16.54
CA GLU A 223 -6.16 -8.31 15.32
C GLU A 223 -7.43 -9.14 15.11
N TYR A 224 -8.44 -8.57 14.43
CA TYR A 224 -9.69 -9.29 14.14
C TYR A 224 -9.44 -10.61 13.41
N ARG A 225 -8.52 -10.61 12.44
CA ARG A 225 -8.14 -11.81 11.67
C ARG A 225 -7.62 -12.96 12.54
N ASP A 226 -7.06 -12.66 13.72
CA ASP A 226 -6.48 -13.67 14.62
C ASP A 226 -7.53 -14.32 15.54
N LEU A 227 -8.74 -13.77 15.65
CA LEU A 227 -9.76 -14.21 16.62
C LEU A 227 -10.13 -15.68 16.39
N ASP A 228 -10.66 -16.00 15.21
CA ASP A 228 -11.16 -17.34 14.89
C ASP A 228 -10.08 -18.42 15.05
N VAL A 229 -8.87 -18.14 14.54
CA VAL A 229 -7.75 -19.09 14.58
C VAL A 229 -7.28 -19.31 16.01
N THR A 230 -7.20 -18.25 16.82
CA THR A 230 -6.80 -18.36 18.23
C THR A 230 -7.80 -19.19 19.02
N LEU A 231 -9.11 -18.98 18.81
CA LEU A 231 -10.15 -19.76 19.48
C LEU A 231 -10.14 -21.24 19.05
N ALA A 232 -9.89 -21.51 17.77
CA ALA A 232 -9.77 -22.89 17.27
C ALA A 232 -8.54 -23.61 17.82
N VAL A 233 -7.38 -22.96 17.81
CA VAL A 233 -6.12 -23.47 18.41
C VAL A 233 -6.31 -23.76 19.89
N PHE A 234 -6.92 -22.84 20.64
CA PHE A 234 -7.16 -23.00 22.07
C PHE A 234 -7.99 -24.25 22.38
N ARG A 235 -9.10 -24.47 21.64
CA ARG A 235 -9.94 -25.66 21.78
C ARG A 235 -9.18 -26.93 21.40
N ALA A 236 -8.53 -26.93 20.24
CA ALA A 236 -7.81 -28.09 19.71
C ALA A 236 -6.66 -28.55 20.63
N LEU A 237 -5.94 -27.61 21.26
CA LEU A 237 -4.96 -27.94 22.29
C LEU A 237 -5.65 -28.63 23.47
N LEU A 238 -6.64 -28.00 24.08
CA LEU A 238 -7.22 -28.43 25.34
C LEU A 238 -8.18 -29.63 25.23
N ASP A 239 -8.57 -30.02 24.02
CA ASP A 239 -9.29 -31.26 23.73
C ASP A 239 -8.36 -32.50 23.71
N ARG A 240 -7.03 -32.33 23.73
CA ARG A 240 -6.09 -33.45 23.86
C ARG A 240 -6.19 -34.04 25.27
N ASP A 241 -6.26 -35.37 25.36
CA ASP A 241 -6.38 -36.10 26.64
C ASP A 241 -5.29 -35.72 27.66
N GLU A 242 -4.05 -35.50 27.18
CA GLU A 242 -2.91 -35.10 28.01
C GLU A 242 -3.09 -33.72 28.69
N PHE A 243 -4.01 -32.88 28.18
CA PHE A 243 -4.29 -31.55 28.72
C PHE A 243 -5.69 -31.43 29.34
N LEU A 244 -6.43 -32.53 29.50
CA LEU A 244 -7.80 -32.51 30.05
C LEU A 244 -7.84 -31.83 31.43
N GLY A 245 -6.84 -32.08 32.29
CA GLY A 245 -6.70 -31.46 33.62
C GLY A 245 -6.01 -30.09 33.67
N LEU A 246 -5.54 -29.55 32.54
CA LEU A 246 -4.79 -28.29 32.50
C LEU A 246 -5.74 -27.08 32.43
N GLN A 247 -5.56 -26.13 33.34
CA GLN A 247 -6.19 -24.80 33.26
C GLN A 247 -5.37 -23.90 32.35
N ALA A 248 -6.03 -23.23 31.42
CA ALA A 248 -5.41 -22.29 30.49
C ALA A 248 -6.40 -21.17 30.12
N GLY A 249 -5.88 -20.08 29.57
CA GLY A 249 -6.63 -18.88 29.27
C GLY A 249 -6.60 -18.48 27.80
N VAL A 250 -7.61 -17.72 27.39
CA VAL A 250 -7.66 -17.06 26.08
C VAL A 250 -8.24 -15.66 26.22
N VAL A 251 -7.75 -14.71 25.43
CA VAL A 251 -8.27 -13.34 25.40
C VAL A 251 -9.56 -13.26 24.58
N LEU A 252 -10.50 -12.45 25.06
CA LEU A 252 -11.67 -12.04 24.30
C LEU A 252 -11.81 -10.52 24.37
N GLN A 253 -11.98 -9.88 23.21
CA GLN A 253 -11.95 -8.42 23.08
C GLN A 253 -13.38 -7.88 22.92
N ALA A 254 -13.89 -7.15 23.91
CA ALA A 254 -15.26 -6.65 23.95
C ALA A 254 -15.58 -5.57 22.89
N TYR A 255 -14.55 -4.97 22.30
CA TYR A 255 -14.69 -4.01 21.20
C TYR A 255 -15.20 -4.66 19.89
N LEU A 256 -15.30 -5.99 19.83
CA LEU A 256 -15.84 -6.75 18.70
C LEU A 256 -17.28 -7.17 19.00
N PRO A 257 -18.24 -6.96 18.08
CA PRO A 257 -19.58 -7.53 18.20
C PRO A 257 -19.58 -9.06 18.32
N ASP A 258 -18.63 -9.71 17.63
CA ASP A 258 -18.42 -11.16 17.60
C ASP A 258 -18.11 -11.76 18.98
N ALA A 259 -17.68 -10.94 19.94
CA ALA A 259 -17.30 -11.39 21.28
C ALA A 259 -18.43 -12.09 22.02
N ALA A 260 -19.68 -11.67 21.84
CA ALA A 260 -20.83 -12.33 22.49
C ALA A 260 -21.00 -13.78 21.99
N GLY A 261 -20.92 -13.99 20.68
CA GLY A 261 -20.98 -15.32 20.07
C GLY A 261 -19.79 -16.20 20.46
N ALA A 262 -18.58 -15.63 20.50
CA ALA A 262 -17.37 -16.33 20.94
C ALA A 262 -17.44 -16.75 22.42
N LEU A 263 -17.92 -15.88 23.32
CA LEU A 263 -18.14 -16.20 24.74
C LEU A 263 -19.12 -17.38 24.89
N GLU A 264 -20.24 -17.34 24.18
CA GLU A 264 -21.24 -18.41 24.26
C GLU A 264 -20.69 -19.74 23.73
N SER A 265 -20.00 -19.70 22.58
CA SER A 265 -19.38 -20.88 21.97
C SER A 265 -18.33 -21.51 22.89
N LEU A 266 -17.43 -20.71 23.46
CA LEU A 266 -16.42 -21.18 24.43
C LEU A 266 -17.05 -21.73 25.70
N THR A 267 -18.12 -21.10 26.19
CA THR A 267 -18.83 -21.56 27.40
C THR A 267 -19.43 -22.94 27.19
N ARG A 268 -20.10 -23.17 26.06
CA ARG A 268 -20.70 -24.47 25.74
C ARG A 268 -19.63 -25.55 25.63
N TRP A 269 -18.57 -25.30 24.87
CA TRP A 269 -17.44 -26.23 24.74
C TRP A 269 -16.76 -26.51 26.09
N ALA A 270 -16.57 -25.49 26.93
CA ALA A 270 -15.99 -25.65 28.25
C ALA A 270 -16.88 -26.48 29.19
N GLN A 271 -18.21 -26.32 29.13
CA GLN A 271 -19.16 -27.14 29.88
C GLN A 271 -19.07 -28.62 29.47
N ASP A 272 -18.95 -28.91 28.18
CA ASP A 272 -18.72 -30.28 27.69
C ASP A 272 -17.36 -30.83 28.16
N ARG A 273 -16.32 -30.00 28.19
CA ARG A 273 -15.02 -30.35 28.77
C ARG A 273 -15.13 -30.66 30.27
N ARG A 274 -15.87 -29.87 31.04
CA ARG A 274 -16.15 -30.13 32.47
C ARG A 274 -16.91 -31.44 32.67
N ALA A 275 -17.91 -31.71 31.83
CA ALA A 275 -18.68 -32.95 31.89
C ALA A 275 -17.83 -34.21 31.65
N ARG A 276 -16.75 -34.10 30.87
CA ARG A 276 -15.74 -35.15 30.66
C ARG A 276 -14.69 -35.25 31.78
N GLY A 277 -14.81 -34.46 32.86
CA GLY A 277 -13.87 -34.42 33.98
C GLY A 277 -12.70 -33.44 33.79
N GLY A 278 -12.75 -32.58 32.78
CA GLY A 278 -11.71 -31.60 32.51
C GLY A 278 -11.69 -30.40 33.45
N ALA A 279 -10.57 -29.67 33.43
CA ALA A 279 -10.40 -28.42 34.16
C ALA A 279 -11.17 -27.26 33.50
N PRO A 280 -11.58 -26.24 34.28
CA PRO A 280 -12.16 -25.03 33.72
C PRO A 280 -11.14 -24.27 32.86
N ILE A 281 -11.65 -23.44 31.96
CA ILE A 281 -10.86 -22.44 31.24
C ILE A 281 -11.02 -21.07 31.89
N THR A 282 -10.15 -20.14 31.49
CA THR A 282 -10.30 -18.73 31.80
C THR A 282 -10.48 -17.94 30.51
N ILE A 283 -11.46 -17.03 30.49
CA ILE A 283 -11.52 -15.98 29.46
C ILE A 283 -11.01 -14.69 30.09
N ARG A 284 -9.92 -14.16 29.53
CA ARG A 284 -9.41 -12.83 29.87
C ARG A 284 -10.17 -11.81 29.05
N LEU A 285 -11.12 -11.14 29.68
CA LEU A 285 -11.98 -10.16 29.03
C LEU A 285 -11.30 -8.78 29.04
N VAL A 286 -10.90 -8.32 27.85
CA VAL A 286 -10.32 -6.99 27.60
C VAL A 286 -11.29 -6.15 26.77
N LYS A 287 -11.12 -4.83 26.75
CA LYS A 287 -11.85 -3.98 25.78
C LYS A 287 -11.32 -4.20 24.37
N GLY A 288 -10.00 -4.06 24.18
CA GLY A 288 -9.33 -4.18 22.88
C GLY A 288 -8.22 -3.14 22.78
N ALA A 289 -7.17 -3.43 22.02
CA ALA A 289 -5.94 -2.61 22.00
C ALA A 289 -5.45 -2.25 20.59
N ASN A 290 -6.22 -2.61 19.54
CA ASN A 290 -5.80 -2.47 18.14
C ASN A 290 -6.73 -1.59 17.29
N LEU A 291 -7.62 -0.80 17.90
CA LEU A 291 -8.67 -0.05 17.21
C LEU A 291 -8.14 0.82 16.04
N ALA A 292 -6.99 1.47 16.21
CA ALA A 292 -6.41 2.33 15.20
C ALA A 292 -6.04 1.54 13.93
N MET A 293 -5.41 0.37 14.07
CA MET A 293 -5.08 -0.49 12.94
C MET A 293 -6.31 -1.21 12.35
N GLU A 294 -7.32 -1.56 13.15
CA GLU A 294 -8.60 -2.09 12.63
C GLU A 294 -9.33 -1.06 11.74
N ARG A 295 -9.21 0.24 12.06
CA ARG A 295 -9.71 1.33 11.21
C ARG A 295 -8.91 1.45 9.91
N VAL A 296 -7.58 1.37 9.98
CA VAL A 296 -6.73 1.34 8.79
C VAL A 296 -7.12 0.18 7.88
N ASP A 297 -7.24 -1.03 8.42
CA ASP A 297 -7.60 -2.23 7.67
C ASP A 297 -8.96 -2.08 6.96
N ALA A 298 -9.97 -1.58 7.69
CA ALA A 298 -11.29 -1.31 7.15
C ALA A 298 -11.27 -0.27 6.02
N ILE A 299 -10.54 0.83 6.20
CA ILE A 299 -10.44 1.91 5.19
C ILE A 299 -9.71 1.43 3.94
N LEU A 300 -8.59 0.72 4.10
CA LEU A 300 -7.77 0.28 2.96
C LEU A 300 -8.51 -0.74 2.08
N HIS A 301 -9.26 -1.66 2.67
CA HIS A 301 -9.98 -2.71 1.94
C HIS A 301 -11.45 -2.38 1.65
N GLU A 302 -11.94 -1.21 2.08
CA GLU A 302 -13.36 -0.83 2.05
C GLU A 302 -14.28 -1.85 2.75
N TRP A 303 -13.76 -2.49 3.79
CA TRP A 303 -14.53 -3.41 4.64
C TRP A 303 -15.26 -2.65 5.75
N PRO A 304 -16.40 -3.18 6.25
CA PRO A 304 -16.98 -2.68 7.49
C PRO A 304 -15.97 -2.74 8.63
N LEU A 305 -15.97 -1.72 9.50
CA LEU A 305 -15.13 -1.73 10.70
C LEU A 305 -15.47 -2.96 11.55
N ALA A 306 -14.48 -3.80 11.85
CA ALA A 306 -14.69 -5.02 12.64
C ALA A 306 -15.13 -4.72 14.08
N THR A 307 -14.69 -3.58 14.63
CA THR A 307 -15.00 -3.14 15.99
C THR A 307 -16.28 -2.29 16.07
N TRP A 308 -16.74 -2.00 17.28
CA TRP A 308 -17.74 -0.96 17.51
C TRP A 308 -17.25 0.42 17.04
N GLY A 309 -18.20 1.26 16.61
CA GLY A 309 -17.93 2.61 16.11
C GLY A 309 -17.55 3.60 17.22
N SER A 310 -18.01 3.37 18.44
CA SER A 310 -17.79 4.25 19.58
C SER A 310 -17.29 3.54 20.84
N LYS A 311 -16.67 4.33 21.73
CA LYS A 311 -16.27 3.85 23.06
C LYS A 311 -17.47 3.40 23.90
N ARG A 312 -18.59 4.16 23.88
CA ARG A 312 -19.81 3.81 24.64
C ARG A 312 -20.30 2.42 24.27
N GLU A 313 -20.32 2.08 22.99
CA GLU A 313 -20.71 0.75 22.53
C GLU A 313 -19.74 -0.33 23.02
N THR A 314 -18.43 -0.09 22.97
CA THR A 314 -17.42 -1.00 23.53
C THR A 314 -17.60 -1.23 25.03
N ASP A 315 -17.81 -0.16 25.79
CA ASP A 315 -18.02 -0.23 27.24
C ASP A 315 -19.33 -0.95 27.57
N THR A 316 -20.40 -0.68 26.82
CA THR A 316 -21.69 -1.38 26.95
C THR A 316 -21.53 -2.87 26.62
N ALA A 317 -20.82 -3.22 25.54
CA ALA A 317 -20.54 -4.61 25.18
C ALA A 317 -19.71 -5.32 26.27
N TYR A 318 -18.72 -4.64 26.86
CA TYR A 318 -17.95 -5.17 27.99
C TYR A 318 -18.86 -5.55 29.17
N LEU A 319 -19.77 -4.66 29.56
CA LEU A 319 -20.74 -4.91 30.63
C LEU A 319 -21.72 -6.04 30.29
N ARG A 320 -22.19 -6.13 29.03
CA ARG A 320 -23.03 -7.26 28.57
C ARG A 320 -22.31 -8.60 28.70
N LEU A 321 -21.03 -8.65 28.33
CA LEU A 321 -20.23 -9.88 28.43
C LEU A 321 -20.04 -10.29 29.89
N LEU A 322 -19.81 -9.34 30.80
CA LEU A 322 -19.78 -9.61 32.24
C LEU A 322 -21.12 -10.13 32.75
N ASP A 323 -22.23 -9.48 32.38
CA ASP A 323 -23.57 -9.89 32.78
C ASP A 323 -23.90 -11.31 32.31
N ALA A 324 -23.55 -11.63 31.06
CA ALA A 324 -23.75 -12.94 30.47
C ALA A 324 -22.82 -14.01 31.08
N ALA A 325 -21.56 -13.68 31.39
CA ALA A 325 -20.58 -14.65 31.85
C ALA A 325 -20.75 -15.01 33.35
N LEU A 326 -21.01 -14.01 34.19
CA LEU A 326 -20.97 -14.16 35.65
C LEU A 326 -22.25 -14.78 36.20
N THR A 327 -22.51 -16.04 35.86
CA THR A 327 -23.63 -16.82 36.42
C THR A 327 -23.10 -18.10 37.06
N PRO A 328 -23.73 -18.63 38.13
CA PRO A 328 -23.27 -19.85 38.79
C PRO A 328 -23.08 -21.04 37.83
N GLN A 329 -23.93 -21.16 36.83
CA GLN A 329 -23.91 -22.27 35.86
C GLN A 329 -22.76 -22.15 34.85
N ARG A 330 -22.31 -20.93 34.55
CA ARG A 330 -21.25 -20.70 33.57
C ARG A 330 -19.87 -20.66 34.23
N ILE A 331 -19.78 -20.12 35.45
CA ILE A 331 -18.51 -19.90 36.13
C ILE A 331 -17.75 -21.19 36.49
N ASP A 332 -18.47 -22.31 36.69
CA ASP A 332 -17.82 -23.62 36.92
C ASP A 332 -16.96 -24.05 35.73
N ALA A 333 -17.39 -23.71 34.50
CA ALA A 333 -16.69 -24.07 33.28
C ALA A 333 -15.74 -22.96 32.78
N VAL A 334 -16.16 -21.71 32.94
CA VAL A 334 -15.45 -20.54 32.42
C VAL A 334 -15.25 -19.51 33.52
N ARG A 335 -14.01 -19.39 33.98
CA ARG A 335 -13.58 -18.30 34.87
C ARG A 335 -13.32 -17.04 34.06
N ILE A 336 -13.48 -15.87 34.69
CA ILE A 336 -13.36 -14.58 34.02
C ILE A 336 -12.22 -13.76 34.63
N GLY A 337 -11.22 -13.46 33.81
CA GLY A 337 -10.21 -12.45 34.11
C GLY A 337 -10.71 -11.08 33.65
N VAL A 338 -11.11 -10.22 34.58
CA VAL A 338 -11.59 -8.86 34.29
C VAL A 338 -10.36 -7.97 34.12
N ALA A 339 -9.95 -7.76 32.87
CA ALA A 339 -8.71 -7.08 32.54
C ALA A 339 -8.94 -5.61 32.15
N GLY A 340 -8.40 -4.69 32.94
CA GLY A 340 -8.49 -3.26 32.67
C GLY A 340 -8.16 -2.36 33.86
N HIS A 341 -8.27 -1.04 33.64
CA HIS A 341 -8.05 -0.02 34.67
C HIS A 341 -9.30 0.78 35.02
N ASN A 342 -10.43 0.57 34.32
CA ASN A 342 -11.67 1.28 34.61
C ASN A 342 -12.28 0.79 35.93
N LEU A 343 -12.19 1.62 36.96
CA LEU A 343 -12.67 1.27 38.30
C LEU A 343 -14.17 0.96 38.32
N PHE A 344 -14.98 1.62 37.49
CA PHE A 344 -16.41 1.33 37.42
C PHE A 344 -16.68 -0.06 36.83
N ASP A 345 -15.92 -0.48 35.83
CA ASP A 345 -16.06 -1.82 35.22
C ASP A 345 -15.60 -2.90 36.21
N LEU A 346 -14.46 -2.67 36.89
CA LEU A 346 -13.94 -3.57 37.93
C LEU A 346 -14.92 -3.71 39.11
N ALA A 347 -15.45 -2.60 39.60
CA ALA A 347 -16.42 -2.58 40.70
C ALA A 347 -17.73 -3.27 40.29
N THR A 348 -18.23 -3.00 39.09
CA THR A 348 -19.43 -3.65 38.55
C THR A 348 -19.25 -5.15 38.48
N ALA A 349 -18.12 -5.63 37.94
CA ALA A 349 -17.83 -7.06 37.85
C ALA A 349 -17.75 -7.72 39.23
N TRP A 350 -17.08 -7.09 40.20
CA TRP A 350 -16.90 -7.61 41.54
C TRP A 350 -18.21 -7.67 42.33
N VAL A 351 -18.99 -6.59 42.33
CA VAL A 351 -20.31 -6.53 43.00
C VAL A 351 -21.27 -7.53 42.37
N LEU A 352 -21.28 -7.64 41.04
CA LEU A 352 -22.11 -8.62 40.33
C LEU A 352 -21.74 -10.04 40.74
N ALA A 353 -20.43 -10.34 40.81
CA ALA A 353 -19.94 -11.64 41.25
C ALA A 353 -20.32 -11.95 42.71
N GLN A 354 -20.24 -10.97 43.61
CA GLN A 354 -20.69 -11.12 45.00
C GLN A 354 -22.18 -11.41 45.10
N ARG A 355 -23.02 -10.61 44.43
CA ARG A 355 -24.48 -10.79 44.45
C ARG A 355 -24.94 -12.11 43.83
N ARG A 356 -24.16 -12.65 42.89
CA ARG A 356 -24.44 -13.95 42.25
C ARG A 356 -23.72 -15.12 42.92
N GLY A 357 -22.87 -14.88 43.93
CA GLY A 357 -22.14 -15.91 44.65
C GLY A 357 -21.08 -16.64 43.82
N VAL A 358 -20.40 -15.92 42.92
CA VAL A 358 -19.45 -16.48 41.93
C VAL A 358 -18.05 -15.84 42.00
N THR A 359 -17.69 -15.24 43.12
CA THR A 359 -16.39 -14.55 43.31
C THR A 359 -15.19 -15.46 43.08
N ASP A 360 -15.28 -16.75 43.38
CA ASP A 360 -14.17 -17.72 43.24
C ASP A 360 -13.77 -17.98 41.77
N GLY A 361 -14.63 -17.61 40.82
CA GLY A 361 -14.36 -17.72 39.39
C GLY A 361 -13.99 -16.41 38.71
N VAL A 362 -13.78 -15.33 39.48
CA VAL A 362 -13.42 -14.01 38.96
C VAL A 362 -12.09 -13.57 39.54
N HIS A 363 -11.18 -13.12 38.68
CA HIS A 363 -9.97 -12.43 39.11
C HIS A 363 -9.79 -11.14 38.34
N VAL A 364 -9.13 -10.17 38.96
CA VAL A 364 -8.85 -8.87 38.34
C VAL A 364 -7.45 -8.87 37.75
N GLU A 365 -7.33 -8.39 36.51
CA GLU A 365 -6.04 -8.20 35.85
C GLU A 365 -5.78 -6.73 35.53
N MET A 366 -4.57 -6.26 35.85
CA MET A 366 -4.16 -4.87 35.63
C MET A 366 -2.76 -4.82 35.02
N LEU A 367 -2.37 -3.68 34.45
CA LEU A 367 -1.03 -3.50 33.89
C LEU A 367 -0.02 -3.16 34.98
N LEU A 368 1.18 -3.72 34.86
CA LEU A 368 2.31 -3.33 35.70
C LEU A 368 2.63 -1.84 35.52
N GLY A 369 2.89 -1.16 36.64
CA GLY A 369 3.43 0.20 36.67
C GLY A 369 2.39 1.30 36.41
N MET A 370 1.15 0.94 36.10
CA MET A 370 0.05 1.88 35.89
C MET A 370 -0.89 1.87 37.10
N ALA A 371 -1.19 3.05 37.64
CA ALA A 371 -2.19 3.23 38.70
C ALA A 371 -1.97 2.34 39.95
N THR A 372 -0.73 2.20 40.42
CA THR A 372 -0.35 1.26 41.50
C THR A 372 -1.18 1.43 42.78
N ALA A 373 -1.44 2.68 43.20
CA ALA A 373 -2.27 2.96 44.37
C ALA A 373 -3.72 2.43 44.22
N HIS A 374 -4.28 2.54 43.01
CA HIS A 374 -5.62 2.01 42.71
C HIS A 374 -5.60 0.48 42.65
N ALA A 375 -4.55 -0.11 42.07
CA ALA A 375 -4.39 -1.57 42.05
C ALA A 375 -4.31 -2.15 43.47
N ASP A 376 -3.62 -1.47 44.40
CA ASP A 376 -3.58 -1.85 45.81
C ASP A 376 -4.94 -1.73 46.50
N ALA A 377 -5.69 -0.66 46.23
CA ALA A 377 -7.04 -0.47 46.75
C ALA A 377 -7.99 -1.56 46.26
N VAL A 378 -7.96 -1.88 44.96
CA VAL A 378 -8.74 -2.98 44.37
C VAL A 378 -8.33 -4.31 44.99
N ARG A 379 -7.02 -4.60 45.09
CA ARG A 379 -6.47 -5.84 45.68
C ARG A 379 -6.96 -6.06 47.11
N ALA A 380 -7.13 -5.00 47.90
CA ALA A 380 -7.62 -5.11 49.28
C ALA A 380 -9.05 -5.70 49.36
N ASP A 381 -9.91 -5.41 48.39
CA ASP A 381 -11.29 -5.93 48.34
C ASP A 381 -11.41 -7.23 47.54
N VAL A 382 -10.64 -7.39 46.45
CA VAL A 382 -10.71 -8.59 45.59
C VAL A 382 -9.78 -9.73 46.04
N GLY A 383 -8.88 -9.46 47.00
CA GLY A 383 -7.95 -10.41 47.58
C GLY A 383 -6.70 -10.67 46.74
N GLN A 384 -6.87 -11.01 45.45
CA GLN A 384 -5.76 -11.27 44.53
C GLN A 384 -5.91 -10.51 43.21
N ILE A 385 -4.81 -9.94 42.73
CA ILE A 385 -4.71 -9.35 41.39
C ILE A 385 -3.61 -10.04 40.57
N LEU A 386 -3.78 -10.02 39.26
CA LEU A 386 -2.79 -10.49 38.30
C LEU A 386 -2.22 -9.29 37.51
N LEU A 387 -0.91 -9.07 37.59
CA LEU A 387 -0.25 -7.97 36.89
C LEU A 387 0.37 -8.44 35.57
N TYR A 388 -0.09 -7.86 34.47
CA TYR A 388 0.54 -8.04 33.15
C TYR A 388 1.94 -7.41 33.17
N THR A 389 2.94 -8.27 33.06
CA THR A 389 4.34 -7.98 33.34
C THR A 389 5.17 -8.22 32.07
N PRO A 390 5.38 -7.20 31.22
CA PRO A 390 6.20 -7.33 30.02
C PRO A 390 7.67 -7.45 30.40
N VAL A 391 8.34 -8.44 29.81
CA VAL A 391 9.78 -8.67 29.94
C VAL A 391 10.45 -8.57 28.58
N VAL A 392 11.65 -8.01 28.51
CA VAL A 392 12.42 -7.89 27.26
C VAL A 392 13.90 -8.13 27.51
N GLN A 393 14.59 -8.72 26.54
CA GLN A 393 16.05 -8.82 26.60
C GLN A 393 16.70 -7.43 26.43
N PRO A 394 17.82 -7.12 27.10
CA PRO A 394 18.43 -5.78 27.08
C PRO A 394 18.88 -5.27 25.70
N ASP A 395 19.27 -6.20 24.84
CA ASP A 395 19.72 -5.98 23.46
C ASP A 395 18.54 -5.76 22.50
N GLN A 396 17.33 -6.21 22.86
CA GLN A 396 16.08 -6.01 22.11
C GLN A 396 15.14 -4.97 22.75
N PHE A 397 15.65 -4.12 23.66
CA PHE A 397 14.82 -3.14 24.38
C PHE A 397 14.11 -2.16 23.43
N ASP A 398 14.72 -1.85 22.29
CA ASP A 398 14.14 -1.08 21.21
C ASP A 398 12.86 -1.73 20.64
N SER A 399 12.71 -3.05 20.73
CA SER A 399 11.47 -3.74 20.32
C SER A 399 10.32 -3.54 21.33
N ALA A 400 10.63 -3.23 22.60
CA ALA A 400 9.62 -2.88 23.60
C ALA A 400 9.05 -1.47 23.39
N ILE A 401 9.62 -0.68 22.48
CA ILE A 401 9.19 0.69 22.19
C ILE A 401 7.78 0.74 21.62
N ALA A 402 7.42 -0.14 20.68
CA ALA A 402 6.06 -0.17 20.13
C ALA A 402 5.02 -0.47 21.22
N TYR A 403 5.34 -1.39 22.14
CA TYR A 403 4.52 -1.66 23.32
C TYR A 403 4.42 -0.42 24.22
N LEU A 404 5.54 0.22 24.53
CA LEU A 404 5.57 1.43 25.34
C LEU A 404 4.75 2.56 24.70
N ALA A 405 4.96 2.84 23.41
CA ALA A 405 4.19 3.84 22.65
C ALA A 405 2.68 3.60 22.76
N ARG A 406 2.23 2.36 22.58
CA ARG A 406 0.81 1.98 22.76
C ARG A 406 0.30 2.26 24.18
N ARG A 407 1.10 1.93 25.22
CA ARG A 407 0.74 2.22 26.62
C ARG A 407 0.68 3.72 26.91
N LEU A 408 1.58 4.50 26.29
CA LEU A 408 1.62 5.94 26.42
C LEU A 408 0.39 6.58 25.74
N GLN A 409 0.02 6.13 24.55
CA GLN A 409 -1.19 6.54 23.82
C GLN A 409 -2.47 6.23 24.61
N GLU A 410 -2.59 5.01 25.17
CA GLU A 410 -3.72 4.66 26.02
C GLU A 410 -3.86 5.60 27.22
N SER A 411 -2.76 6.14 27.74
CA SER A 411 -2.78 7.08 28.85
C SER A 411 -3.08 8.53 28.43
N ALA A 412 -2.93 8.84 27.14
CA ALA A 412 -3.09 10.19 26.60
C ALA A 412 -4.47 10.43 25.97
N SER A 413 -5.15 9.38 25.48
CA SER A 413 -6.48 9.50 24.89
C SER A 413 -7.51 10.02 25.92
N PRO A 414 -8.18 11.17 25.68
CA PRO A 414 -9.15 11.75 26.63
C PRO A 414 -10.38 10.87 26.90
N GLU A 415 -10.66 9.95 25.98
CA GLU A 415 -11.71 8.96 26.12
C GLU A 415 -11.25 7.74 26.94
N ASN A 416 -9.95 7.50 27.10
CA ASN A 416 -9.47 6.37 27.89
C ASN A 416 -9.54 6.67 29.40
N PHE A 417 -9.97 5.68 30.18
CA PHE A 417 -10.08 5.83 31.63
C PHE A 417 -8.71 6.11 32.27
N ILE A 418 -7.63 5.51 31.75
CA ILE A 418 -6.27 5.68 32.29
C ILE A 418 -5.86 7.17 32.36
N ALA A 419 -6.27 7.98 31.38
CA ALA A 419 -6.00 9.42 31.37
C ALA A 419 -6.61 10.14 32.60
N SER A 420 -7.73 9.61 33.12
CA SER A 420 -8.48 10.15 34.25
C SER A 420 -7.99 9.64 35.62
N VAL A 421 -7.27 8.52 35.65
CA VAL A 421 -6.95 7.79 36.90
C VAL A 421 -6.13 8.61 37.90
N ALA A 422 -5.29 9.53 37.43
CA ALA A 422 -4.43 10.31 38.32
C ALA A 422 -5.09 11.59 38.88
N GLU A 423 -6.34 11.89 38.50
CA GLU A 423 -7.11 13.05 39.00
C GLU A 423 -8.45 12.66 39.61
N ILE A 424 -8.99 11.50 39.26
CA ILE A 424 -10.31 11.04 39.70
C ILE A 424 -10.43 10.90 41.24
N ASP A 425 -9.32 10.78 41.96
CA ASP A 425 -9.26 10.74 43.42
C ASP A 425 -9.31 12.12 44.09
N HIS A 426 -9.12 13.20 43.32
CA HIS A 426 -8.99 14.57 43.83
C HIS A 426 -9.91 15.59 43.16
N ASP A 427 -10.48 15.26 41.99
CA ASP A 427 -11.38 16.11 41.22
C ASP A 427 -12.75 15.44 41.01
N GLU A 428 -13.77 15.98 41.68
CA GLU A 428 -15.15 15.49 41.60
C GLU A 428 -15.73 15.64 40.18
N HIS A 429 -15.29 16.61 39.37
CA HIS A 429 -15.75 16.75 37.99
C HIS A 429 -15.27 15.60 37.11
N VAL A 430 -14.04 15.13 37.32
CA VAL A 430 -13.50 13.96 36.61
C VAL A 430 -14.26 12.70 37.03
N PHE A 431 -14.55 12.55 38.32
CA PHE A 431 -15.39 11.46 38.82
C PHE A 431 -16.77 11.45 38.16
N GLU A 432 -17.50 12.57 38.18
CA GLU A 432 -18.85 12.65 37.61
C GLU A 432 -18.87 12.43 36.10
N ARG A 433 -17.80 12.83 35.38
CA ARG A 433 -17.65 12.53 33.95
C ARG A 433 -17.52 11.03 33.69
N GLU A 434 -16.62 10.35 34.38
CA GLU A 434 -16.40 8.91 34.18
C GLU A 434 -17.60 8.09 34.69
N HIS A 435 -18.21 8.50 35.80
CA HIS A 435 -19.48 7.96 36.28
C HIS A 435 -20.59 8.12 35.23
N GLY A 436 -20.74 9.30 34.64
CA GLY A 436 -21.71 9.55 33.57
C GLY A 436 -21.50 8.69 32.32
N ARG A 437 -20.24 8.51 31.88
CA ARG A 437 -19.87 7.61 30.76
C ARG A 437 -20.24 6.15 31.05
N TRP A 438 -19.94 5.67 32.26
CA TRP A 438 -20.32 4.33 32.68
C TRP A 438 -21.83 4.17 32.82
N ALA A 439 -22.53 5.12 33.44
CA ALA A 439 -23.98 5.10 33.60
C ALA A 439 -24.70 5.08 32.25
N ALA A 440 -24.23 5.86 31.27
CA ALA A 440 -24.74 5.82 29.89
C ALA A 440 -24.55 4.44 29.23
N SER A 441 -23.47 3.72 29.56
CA SER A 441 -23.24 2.36 29.07
C SER A 441 -24.15 1.34 29.76
N VAL A 442 -24.44 1.51 31.06
CA VAL A 442 -25.44 0.69 31.78
C VAL A 442 -26.85 0.89 31.23
N GLN A 443 -27.24 2.13 30.93
CA GLN A 443 -28.54 2.44 30.33
C GLN A 443 -28.71 1.83 28.92
N ALA A 444 -27.60 1.66 28.21
CA ALA A 444 -27.58 1.12 26.86
C ALA A 444 -27.61 -0.42 26.80
N LEU A 445 -27.60 -1.14 27.93
CA LEU A 445 -27.49 -2.61 27.96
C LEU A 445 -28.56 -3.33 27.12
N ASP A 446 -29.76 -2.78 27.02
CA ASP A 446 -30.88 -3.38 26.27
C ASP A 446 -30.92 -2.97 24.78
N GLU A 447 -29.98 -2.12 24.31
CA GLU A 447 -29.86 -1.78 22.88
C GLU A 447 -29.54 -3.05 22.02
N PRO A 448 -29.99 -3.13 20.76
CA PRO A 448 -29.70 -4.28 19.90
C PRO A 448 -28.20 -4.48 19.64
N VAL A 449 -27.77 -5.74 19.55
CA VAL A 449 -26.37 -6.14 19.27
C VAL A 449 -26.32 -6.87 17.93
N PRO A 450 -25.61 -6.35 16.90
CA PRO A 450 -25.30 -7.14 15.71
C PRO A 450 -24.41 -8.33 16.08
N ALA A 451 -24.57 -9.46 15.37
CA ALA A 451 -23.75 -10.65 15.59
C ALA A 451 -22.29 -10.45 15.17
N THR A 452 -22.07 -9.72 14.07
CA THR A 452 -20.76 -9.33 13.54
C THR A 452 -20.93 -8.12 12.64
N ASN A 453 -19.87 -7.32 12.47
CA ASN A 453 -19.83 -6.28 11.44
C ASN A 453 -19.31 -6.80 10.10
N ARG A 454 -18.52 -7.89 10.07
CA ARG A 454 -17.94 -8.46 8.85
C ARG A 454 -18.91 -9.49 8.24
N THR A 455 -19.78 -9.01 7.34
CA THR A 455 -20.92 -9.80 6.81
C THR A 455 -20.77 -10.27 5.37
N GLN A 456 -19.59 -10.14 4.76
CA GLN A 456 -19.37 -10.54 3.36
C GLN A 456 -19.51 -12.07 3.21
N ASP A 457 -20.29 -12.54 2.23
CA ASP A 457 -20.38 -13.95 1.86
C ASP A 457 -20.31 -14.11 0.34
N ARG A 458 -19.14 -14.51 -0.18
CA ARG A 458 -18.92 -14.76 -1.62
C ARG A 458 -19.68 -15.96 -2.18
N ARG A 459 -20.40 -16.74 -1.35
CA ARG A 459 -21.28 -17.82 -1.80
C ARG A 459 -22.72 -17.35 -2.00
N ALA A 460 -23.07 -16.20 -1.44
CA ALA A 460 -24.39 -15.61 -1.68
C ALA A 460 -24.47 -15.13 -3.12
N ALA A 461 -25.64 -15.30 -3.75
CA ALA A 461 -25.89 -14.71 -5.05
C ALA A 461 -25.81 -13.19 -4.94
N ILE A 462 -25.14 -12.56 -5.89
CA ILE A 462 -25.15 -11.10 -5.98
C ILE A 462 -26.56 -10.62 -6.40
N GLY A 463 -26.96 -9.46 -5.92
CA GLY A 463 -28.27 -8.86 -6.23
C GLY A 463 -28.38 -8.42 -7.70
N GLU A 464 -29.34 -7.55 -8.03
CA GLU A 464 -29.40 -6.97 -9.38
C GLU A 464 -28.22 -5.99 -9.63
N PRO A 465 -27.78 -5.79 -10.89
CA PRO A 465 -26.79 -4.77 -11.23
C PRO A 465 -27.23 -3.39 -10.75
N VAL A 466 -26.32 -2.66 -10.12
CA VAL A 466 -26.57 -1.30 -9.62
C VAL A 466 -25.76 -0.31 -10.46
N HIS A 467 -26.46 0.62 -11.13
CA HIS A 467 -25.81 1.77 -11.75
C HIS A 467 -25.23 2.69 -10.68
N ARG A 468 -23.96 3.06 -10.83
CA ARG A 468 -23.25 3.89 -9.85
C ARG A 468 -23.20 5.33 -10.31
N ASP A 469 -23.49 6.25 -9.40
CA ASP A 469 -23.35 7.70 -9.66
C ASP A 469 -21.89 8.17 -9.65
N ALA A 470 -20.99 7.39 -9.04
CA ALA A 470 -19.56 7.67 -8.96
C ALA A 470 -18.74 6.38 -8.77
N PHE A 471 -17.50 6.38 -9.25
CA PHE A 471 -16.57 5.28 -9.00
C PHE A 471 -16.24 5.12 -7.50
N ARG A 472 -16.24 3.86 -7.05
CA ARG A 472 -15.72 3.38 -5.76
C ARG A 472 -15.05 2.04 -6.00
N ASN A 473 -13.91 1.80 -5.35
CA ASN A 473 -13.22 0.52 -5.53
C ASN A 473 -14.07 -0.62 -4.98
N VAL A 474 -14.03 -1.78 -5.60
CA VAL A 474 -14.69 -2.97 -5.09
C VAL A 474 -13.88 -3.54 -3.91
N PRO A 475 -14.52 -3.89 -2.78
CA PRO A 475 -13.81 -4.53 -1.68
C PRO A 475 -13.37 -5.94 -2.08
N ASP A 476 -12.11 -6.27 -1.76
CA ASP A 476 -11.56 -7.62 -1.89
C ASP A 476 -12.29 -8.62 -0.99
N THR A 477 -12.05 -9.92 -1.23
CA THR A 477 -12.63 -10.97 -0.38
C THR A 477 -11.95 -10.98 0.98
N ASP A 478 -12.73 -10.81 2.05
CA ASP A 478 -12.25 -10.82 3.44
C ASP A 478 -11.99 -12.26 3.92
N PRO A 479 -10.72 -12.68 4.13
CA PRO A 479 -10.41 -14.04 4.56
C PRO A 479 -10.66 -14.26 6.06
N ALA A 480 -10.91 -13.20 6.85
CA ALA A 480 -11.30 -13.33 8.25
C ALA A 480 -12.73 -13.89 8.39
N VAL A 481 -13.55 -13.88 7.33
CA VAL A 481 -14.91 -14.42 7.34
C VAL A 481 -14.94 -15.90 6.93
N ALA A 482 -15.54 -16.74 7.78
CA ALA A 482 -15.61 -18.19 7.55
C ALA A 482 -16.30 -18.60 6.24
N ALA A 483 -17.35 -17.87 5.83
CA ALA A 483 -18.06 -18.13 4.59
C ALA A 483 -17.16 -17.95 3.35
N ASN A 484 -16.33 -16.91 3.37
CA ASN A 484 -15.36 -16.64 2.32
C ASN A 484 -14.22 -17.66 2.29
N ARG A 485 -13.75 -18.13 3.45
CA ARG A 485 -12.78 -19.25 3.52
C ARG A 485 -13.37 -20.53 2.92
N SER A 486 -14.64 -20.82 3.18
CA SER A 486 -15.34 -21.95 2.57
C SER A 486 -15.42 -21.83 1.05
N TRP A 487 -15.81 -20.64 0.55
CA TRP A 487 -15.84 -20.35 -0.89
C TRP A 487 -14.47 -20.56 -1.54
N ALA A 488 -13.41 -20.03 -0.92
CA ALA A 488 -12.05 -20.17 -1.41
C ALA A 488 -11.62 -21.66 -1.51
N LEU A 489 -11.90 -22.44 -0.46
CA LEU A 489 -11.60 -23.88 -0.47
C LEU A 489 -12.39 -24.63 -1.57
N ASP A 490 -13.64 -24.24 -1.82
CA ASP A 490 -14.43 -24.83 -2.91
C ASP A 490 -13.83 -24.52 -4.28
N VAL A 491 -13.30 -23.31 -4.48
CA VAL A 491 -12.56 -22.92 -5.69
C VAL A 491 -11.27 -23.75 -5.83
N LEU A 492 -10.43 -23.78 -4.78
CA LEU A 492 -9.14 -24.48 -4.81
C LEU A 492 -9.27 -25.98 -5.09
N ARG A 493 -10.33 -26.64 -4.60
CA ARG A 493 -10.61 -28.06 -4.90
C ARG A 493 -10.83 -28.34 -6.38
N ARG A 494 -11.26 -27.35 -7.18
CA ARG A 494 -11.52 -27.49 -8.62
C ARG A 494 -10.29 -27.21 -9.48
N VAL A 495 -9.36 -26.38 -8.98
CA VAL A 495 -8.15 -25.92 -9.68
C VAL A 495 -7.38 -27.05 -10.41
N PRO A 496 -7.05 -28.20 -9.79
CA PRO A 496 -6.25 -29.24 -10.47
C PRO A 496 -6.94 -29.89 -11.68
N ARG A 497 -8.27 -29.77 -11.79
CA ARG A 497 -9.08 -30.38 -12.86
C ARG A 497 -9.80 -29.34 -13.72
N SER A 498 -9.56 -28.06 -13.50
CA SER A 498 -10.26 -26.99 -14.20
C SER A 498 -10.06 -27.12 -15.71
N GLN A 499 -11.15 -26.96 -16.46
CA GLN A 499 -11.17 -26.89 -17.92
C GLN A 499 -11.87 -25.62 -18.42
N LEU A 500 -12.09 -24.65 -17.51
CA LEU A 500 -12.69 -23.36 -17.85
C LEU A 500 -11.90 -22.69 -18.99
N GLY A 501 -12.62 -22.05 -19.92
CA GLY A 501 -12.04 -21.43 -21.12
C GLY A 501 -11.49 -22.39 -22.19
N ALA A 502 -11.33 -23.69 -21.91
CA ALA A 502 -10.65 -24.62 -22.82
C ALA A 502 -11.43 -24.90 -24.12
N GLN A 503 -12.76 -24.89 -24.09
CA GLN A 503 -13.59 -25.03 -25.29
C GLN A 503 -13.59 -23.74 -26.11
N THR A 504 -13.76 -22.61 -25.44
CA THR A 504 -13.81 -21.27 -26.04
C THR A 504 -12.51 -20.97 -26.79
N ILE A 505 -11.34 -21.20 -26.17
CA ILE A 505 -10.06 -20.97 -26.86
C ILE A 505 -9.87 -21.88 -28.07
N ARG A 506 -10.29 -23.15 -28.01
CA ARG A 506 -10.23 -24.06 -29.18
C ARG A 506 -11.08 -23.53 -30.34
N GLY A 507 -12.24 -22.96 -30.04
CA GLY A 507 -13.11 -22.32 -31.03
C GLY A 507 -12.54 -21.03 -31.61
N ALA A 508 -11.67 -20.34 -30.85
CA ALA A 508 -11.01 -19.11 -31.27
C ALA A 508 -9.74 -19.33 -32.11
N ARG A 509 -9.33 -20.57 -32.36
CA ARG A 509 -8.11 -20.87 -33.12
C ARG A 509 -8.26 -20.50 -34.59
N ILE A 510 -7.36 -19.64 -35.06
CA ILE A 510 -7.32 -19.18 -36.45
C ILE A 510 -6.11 -19.80 -37.14
N THR A 511 -6.35 -20.53 -38.23
CA THR A 511 -5.32 -21.26 -38.98
C THR A 511 -5.08 -20.74 -40.38
N ASP A 512 -5.87 -19.77 -40.85
CA ASP A 512 -5.81 -19.26 -42.21
C ASP A 512 -6.05 -17.75 -42.29
N ARG A 513 -5.42 -17.11 -43.28
CA ARG A 513 -5.49 -15.66 -43.53
C ARG A 513 -6.90 -15.16 -43.84
N SER A 514 -7.71 -15.95 -44.56
CA SER A 514 -9.05 -15.51 -44.97
C SER A 514 -10.02 -15.37 -43.79
N THR A 515 -9.86 -16.22 -42.78
CA THR A 515 -10.60 -16.12 -41.53
C THR A 515 -10.16 -14.90 -40.72
N LEU A 516 -8.85 -14.65 -40.61
CA LEU A 516 -8.30 -13.47 -39.94
C LEU A 516 -8.83 -12.17 -40.56
N GLU A 517 -8.76 -12.03 -41.89
CA GLU A 517 -9.25 -10.86 -42.63
C GLU A 517 -10.72 -10.58 -42.35
N ARG A 518 -11.56 -11.63 -42.37
CA ARG A 518 -12.99 -11.52 -42.09
C ARG A 518 -13.29 -11.10 -40.65
N ILE A 519 -12.51 -11.60 -39.68
CA ILE A 519 -12.61 -11.19 -38.27
C ILE A 519 -12.27 -9.71 -38.14
N VAL A 520 -11.15 -9.28 -38.70
CA VAL A 520 -10.69 -7.89 -38.65
C VAL A 520 -11.71 -6.94 -39.30
N ALA A 521 -12.17 -7.25 -40.51
CA ALA A 521 -13.13 -6.42 -41.23
C ALA A 521 -14.47 -6.31 -40.49
N ARG A 522 -15.00 -7.44 -40.00
CA ARG A 522 -16.28 -7.45 -39.26
C ARG A 522 -16.20 -6.67 -37.95
N THR A 523 -15.10 -6.85 -37.21
CA THR A 523 -14.91 -6.20 -35.91
C THR A 523 -14.71 -4.70 -36.06
N ALA A 524 -13.92 -4.28 -37.06
CA ALA A 524 -13.77 -2.86 -37.39
C ALA A 524 -15.10 -2.21 -37.77
N GLN A 525 -15.94 -2.89 -38.54
CA GLN A 525 -17.26 -2.38 -38.91
C GLN A 525 -18.22 -2.30 -37.71
N ALA A 526 -18.17 -3.27 -36.79
CA ALA A 526 -18.91 -3.19 -35.54
C ALA A 526 -18.43 -2.03 -34.66
N GLY A 527 -17.11 -1.81 -34.58
CA GLY A 527 -16.51 -0.68 -33.89
C GLY A 527 -16.96 0.68 -34.45
N VAL A 528 -17.07 0.82 -35.78
CA VAL A 528 -17.66 2.04 -36.39
C VAL A 528 -19.08 2.30 -35.89
N ASN A 529 -19.90 1.26 -35.74
CA ASN A 529 -21.29 1.42 -35.25
C ASN A 529 -21.33 1.69 -33.75
N TRP A 530 -20.42 1.07 -32.99
CA TRP A 530 -20.29 1.26 -31.55
C TRP A 530 -19.79 2.66 -31.18
N GLY A 531 -18.77 3.17 -31.89
CA GLY A 531 -18.25 4.53 -31.70
C GLY A 531 -19.25 5.64 -32.03
N ARG A 532 -20.39 5.33 -32.67
CA ARG A 532 -21.50 6.27 -32.90
C ARG A 532 -22.54 6.30 -31.77
N GLN A 533 -22.51 5.32 -30.86
CA GLN A 533 -23.39 5.33 -29.69
C GLN A 533 -22.97 6.44 -28.72
N ASP A 534 -23.90 6.89 -27.88
CA ASP A 534 -23.59 7.87 -26.86
C ASP A 534 -22.55 7.31 -25.88
N PRO A 535 -21.55 8.09 -25.44
CA PRO A 535 -20.59 7.63 -24.44
C PRO A 535 -21.23 7.09 -23.16
N SER A 536 -22.42 7.58 -22.78
CA SER A 536 -23.19 7.11 -21.63
C SER A 536 -23.74 5.70 -21.82
N ASP A 537 -24.20 5.34 -23.02
CA ASP A 537 -24.69 3.98 -23.33
C ASP A 537 -23.53 2.97 -23.22
N ARG A 538 -22.33 3.39 -23.64
CA ARG A 538 -21.12 2.56 -23.49
C ARG A 538 -20.75 2.35 -22.02
N ALA A 539 -20.92 3.40 -21.21
CA ALA A 539 -20.68 3.35 -19.76
C ALA A 539 -21.65 2.39 -19.05
N GLU A 540 -22.93 2.37 -19.43
CA GLU A 540 -23.91 1.43 -18.87
C GLU A 540 -23.54 -0.03 -19.14
N LEU A 541 -23.06 -0.37 -20.34
CA LEU A 541 -22.56 -1.71 -20.64
C LEU A 541 -21.35 -2.08 -19.77
N LEU A 542 -20.44 -1.14 -19.50
CA LEU A 542 -19.29 -1.35 -18.63
C LEU A 542 -19.72 -1.63 -17.18
N ASP A 543 -20.75 -0.96 -16.68
CA ASP A 543 -21.32 -1.25 -15.35
C ASP A 543 -21.94 -2.66 -15.28
N LEU A 544 -22.59 -3.13 -16.36
CA LEU A 544 -23.10 -4.52 -16.46
C LEU A 544 -21.97 -5.54 -16.51
N ILE A 545 -20.88 -5.23 -17.21
CA ILE A 545 -19.68 -6.08 -17.24
C ILE A 545 -19.08 -6.22 -15.83
N ALA A 546 -18.99 -5.12 -15.08
CA ALA A 546 -18.49 -5.15 -13.70
C ALA A 546 -19.29 -6.10 -12.81
N HIS A 547 -20.61 -6.14 -13.00
CA HIS A 547 -21.50 -7.06 -12.33
C HIS A 547 -21.21 -8.52 -12.69
N GLU A 548 -21.07 -8.85 -13.97
CA GLU A 548 -20.79 -10.22 -14.42
C GLU A 548 -19.39 -10.70 -14.00
N LEU A 549 -18.39 -9.81 -13.99
CA LEU A 549 -17.06 -10.10 -13.43
C LEU A 549 -17.15 -10.51 -11.95
N GLU A 550 -17.96 -9.81 -11.16
CA GLU A 550 -18.19 -10.14 -9.75
C GLU A 550 -18.95 -11.48 -9.60
N THR A 551 -19.99 -11.73 -10.40
CA THR A 551 -20.70 -13.03 -10.44
C THR A 551 -19.75 -14.19 -10.68
N ARG A 552 -18.78 -13.98 -11.58
CA ARG A 552 -17.84 -15.00 -12.05
C ARG A 552 -16.50 -14.97 -11.33
N ARG A 553 -16.37 -14.23 -10.21
CA ARG A 553 -15.14 -14.11 -9.42
C ARG A 553 -14.50 -15.46 -9.09
N GLY A 554 -15.31 -16.43 -8.64
CA GLY A 554 -14.82 -17.77 -8.31
C GLY A 554 -14.25 -18.55 -9.51
N ASP A 555 -14.86 -18.40 -10.68
CA ASP A 555 -14.42 -19.05 -11.92
C ASP A 555 -13.13 -18.41 -12.45
N LEU A 556 -13.04 -17.08 -12.37
CA LEU A 556 -11.84 -16.31 -12.74
C LEU A 556 -10.66 -16.69 -11.84
N VAL A 557 -10.86 -16.76 -10.53
CA VAL A 557 -9.83 -17.22 -9.59
C VAL A 557 -9.41 -18.66 -9.89
N GLU A 558 -10.36 -19.55 -10.19
CA GLU A 558 -10.09 -20.95 -10.52
C GLU A 558 -9.19 -21.09 -11.75
N VAL A 559 -9.52 -20.40 -12.85
CA VAL A 559 -8.75 -20.53 -14.09
C VAL A 559 -7.36 -19.92 -13.95
N MET A 560 -7.22 -18.80 -13.24
CA MET A 560 -5.92 -18.17 -12.98
C MET A 560 -5.01 -19.07 -12.16
N ALA A 561 -5.52 -19.64 -11.06
CA ALA A 561 -4.77 -20.59 -10.26
C ALA A 561 -4.37 -21.83 -11.08
N SER A 562 -5.29 -22.37 -11.88
CA SER A 562 -5.07 -23.59 -12.68
C SER A 562 -4.07 -23.39 -13.82
N GLU A 563 -4.14 -22.26 -14.52
CA GLU A 563 -3.33 -22.02 -15.73
C GLU A 563 -2.01 -21.33 -15.43
N THR A 564 -2.03 -20.23 -14.67
CA THR A 564 -0.85 -19.38 -14.46
C THR A 564 -0.17 -19.60 -13.12
N GLY A 565 -0.78 -20.38 -12.23
CA GLY A 565 -0.20 -20.70 -10.93
C GLY A 565 -0.37 -19.58 -9.89
N LYS A 566 -1.23 -18.59 -10.13
CA LYS A 566 -1.51 -17.55 -9.13
C LYS A 566 -2.08 -18.15 -7.85
N THR A 567 -1.59 -17.68 -6.70
CA THR A 567 -2.21 -18.01 -5.41
C THR A 567 -3.58 -17.37 -5.32
N LEU A 568 -4.45 -17.89 -4.45
CA LEU A 568 -5.80 -17.35 -4.28
C LEU A 568 -5.79 -15.84 -3.93
N ALA A 569 -4.88 -15.41 -3.06
CA ALA A 569 -4.76 -14.00 -2.67
C ALA A 569 -4.38 -13.08 -3.85
N GLU A 570 -3.46 -13.52 -4.71
CA GLU A 570 -3.04 -12.77 -5.89
C GLU A 570 -4.10 -12.79 -7.00
N ALA A 571 -4.89 -13.86 -7.10
CA ALA A 571 -5.96 -13.99 -8.09
C ALA A 571 -7.22 -13.21 -7.69
N ASP A 572 -7.62 -13.21 -6.41
CA ASP A 572 -8.81 -12.49 -5.93
C ASP A 572 -8.68 -10.97 -6.09
N THR A 573 -7.52 -10.43 -5.74
CA THR A 573 -7.19 -8.99 -5.91
C THR A 573 -7.19 -8.58 -7.38
N GLU A 574 -6.75 -9.47 -8.27
CA GLU A 574 -6.80 -9.23 -9.72
C GLU A 574 -8.24 -9.16 -10.26
N VAL A 575 -9.17 -9.97 -9.74
CA VAL A 575 -10.58 -9.84 -10.13
C VAL A 575 -11.13 -8.47 -9.71
N SER A 576 -10.78 -8.00 -8.51
CA SER A 576 -11.17 -6.68 -8.05
C SER A 576 -10.63 -5.56 -8.97
N GLU A 577 -9.38 -5.66 -9.41
CA GLU A 577 -8.78 -4.73 -10.37
C GLU A 577 -9.55 -4.72 -11.72
N ALA A 578 -9.97 -5.89 -12.22
CA ALA A 578 -10.77 -5.99 -13.45
C ALA A 578 -12.15 -5.30 -13.33
N ILE A 579 -12.82 -5.50 -12.19
CA ILE A 579 -14.11 -4.86 -11.86
C ILE A 579 -13.94 -3.34 -11.74
N ASP A 580 -12.86 -2.92 -11.09
CA ASP A 580 -12.55 -1.51 -10.93
C ASP A 580 -12.27 -0.83 -12.28
N PHE A 581 -11.55 -1.48 -13.20
CA PHE A 581 -11.38 -0.97 -14.56
C PHE A 581 -12.71 -0.75 -15.27
N ALA A 582 -13.67 -1.67 -15.11
CA ALA A 582 -14.98 -1.54 -15.74
C ALA A 582 -15.72 -0.28 -15.25
N HIS A 583 -15.85 -0.11 -13.93
CA HIS A 583 -16.51 1.07 -13.37
C HIS A 583 -15.75 2.37 -13.62
N HIS A 584 -14.42 2.37 -13.50
CA HIS A 584 -13.60 3.58 -13.70
C HIS A 584 -13.61 4.02 -15.18
N TYR A 585 -13.57 3.07 -16.12
CA TYR A 585 -13.67 3.41 -17.54
C TYR A 585 -15.09 3.71 -17.99
N ALA A 586 -16.13 3.28 -17.27
CA ALA A 586 -17.49 3.79 -17.45
C ALA A 586 -17.55 5.30 -17.16
N GLU A 587 -16.97 5.74 -16.03
CA GLU A 587 -16.83 7.17 -15.70
C GLU A 587 -15.99 7.91 -16.75
N SER A 588 -14.86 7.33 -17.16
CA SER A 588 -13.98 7.91 -18.19
C SER A 588 -14.69 8.05 -19.55
N ALA A 589 -15.56 7.11 -19.92
CA ALA A 589 -16.35 7.19 -21.15
C ALA A 589 -17.31 8.39 -21.10
N ARG A 590 -18.02 8.60 -19.97
CA ARG A 590 -18.91 9.75 -19.80
C ARG A 590 -18.16 11.08 -19.93
N ARG A 591 -16.94 11.16 -19.38
CA ARG A 591 -16.04 12.33 -19.47
C ARG A 591 -15.59 12.68 -20.89
N LEU A 592 -15.63 11.75 -21.85
CA LEU A 592 -15.32 12.07 -23.25
C LEU A 592 -16.27 13.14 -23.80
N THR A 593 -17.54 13.13 -23.37
CA THR A 593 -18.55 14.11 -23.77
C THR A 593 -18.22 15.51 -23.26
N ASP A 594 -17.67 15.61 -22.04
CA ASP A 594 -17.30 16.90 -21.43
C ASP A 594 -16.11 17.56 -22.15
N MET A 595 -15.24 16.73 -22.73
CA MET A 595 -14.07 17.17 -23.50
C MET A 595 -14.43 17.49 -24.96
N ASP A 596 -15.49 16.88 -25.50
CA ASP A 596 -15.97 17.11 -26.86
C ASP A 596 -16.69 18.47 -26.95
N GLY A 597 -16.24 19.35 -27.84
CA GLY A 597 -16.81 20.69 -28.03
C GLY A 597 -15.98 21.86 -27.47
N ASP A 598 -14.90 21.61 -26.72
CA ASP A 598 -13.92 22.65 -26.31
C ASP A 598 -12.90 22.96 -27.43
N GLY A 599 -13.41 23.17 -28.66
CA GLY A 599 -12.59 23.36 -29.86
C GLY A 599 -11.92 22.10 -30.40
N ALA A 600 -12.23 20.93 -29.83
CA ALA A 600 -11.79 19.62 -30.31
C ALA A 600 -12.96 18.62 -30.31
N ARG A 601 -12.92 17.67 -31.25
CA ARG A 601 -13.88 16.58 -31.41
C ARG A 601 -13.22 15.24 -31.22
N TYR A 602 -13.83 14.35 -30.44
CA TYR A 602 -13.32 12.99 -30.26
C TYR A 602 -13.65 12.13 -31.49
N VAL A 603 -12.68 11.33 -31.91
CA VAL A 603 -12.81 10.35 -33.00
C VAL A 603 -12.43 8.96 -32.46
N PRO A 604 -13.44 8.10 -32.21
CA PRO A 604 -13.21 6.73 -31.78
C PRO A 604 -12.34 5.94 -32.77
N PRO A 605 -11.43 5.07 -32.30
CA PRO A 605 -10.78 4.09 -33.16
C PRO A 605 -11.80 3.05 -33.62
N ARG A 606 -11.68 2.54 -34.85
CA ARG A 606 -12.60 1.53 -35.37
C ARG A 606 -12.26 0.14 -34.84
N LEU A 607 -10.97 -0.13 -34.67
CA LEU A 607 -10.45 -1.41 -34.22
C LEU A 607 -9.22 -1.22 -33.32
N THR A 608 -9.30 -1.79 -32.13
CA THR A 608 -8.19 -1.91 -31.19
C THR A 608 -7.81 -3.38 -31.04
N VAL A 609 -6.51 -3.68 -31.13
CA VAL A 609 -5.97 -5.00 -30.79
C VAL A 609 -5.37 -4.93 -29.38
N VAL A 610 -5.82 -5.82 -28.50
CA VAL A 610 -5.32 -5.94 -27.13
C VAL A 610 -4.42 -7.17 -27.04
N VAL A 611 -3.16 -6.95 -26.67
CA VAL A 611 -2.12 -7.97 -26.51
C VAL A 611 -1.62 -7.93 -25.05
N PRO A 612 -2.32 -8.64 -24.13
CA PRO A 612 -2.00 -8.68 -22.71
C PRO A 612 -0.85 -9.66 -22.41
N PRO A 613 -0.28 -9.61 -21.19
CA PRO A 613 0.71 -10.56 -20.72
C PRO A 613 0.04 -11.75 -20.01
N TRP A 614 0.83 -12.71 -19.52
CA TRP A 614 0.35 -13.86 -18.74
C TRP A 614 0.33 -13.63 -17.23
N ASN A 615 1.07 -12.64 -16.71
CA ASN A 615 1.28 -12.45 -15.28
C ASN A 615 0.13 -11.73 -14.56
N PHE A 616 -0.73 -11.04 -15.30
CA PHE A 616 -2.05 -10.58 -14.87
C PHE A 616 -3.04 -10.94 -15.99
N PRO A 617 -3.43 -12.22 -16.07
CA PRO A 617 -4.13 -12.79 -17.20
C PRO A 617 -5.62 -12.44 -17.28
N VAL A 618 -6.16 -11.70 -16.30
CA VAL A 618 -7.55 -11.22 -16.24
C VAL A 618 -7.60 -9.69 -16.15
N ALA A 619 -6.93 -9.05 -15.19
CA ALA A 619 -7.06 -7.61 -14.98
C ALA A 619 -6.49 -6.78 -16.14
N ILE A 620 -5.28 -7.09 -16.61
CA ILE A 620 -4.67 -6.36 -17.74
C ILE A 620 -5.44 -6.57 -19.06
N PRO A 621 -5.83 -7.79 -19.46
CA PRO A 621 -6.69 -7.95 -20.63
C PRO A 621 -8.06 -7.29 -20.45
N ALA A 622 -8.68 -7.37 -19.28
CA ALA A 622 -9.93 -6.68 -19.00
C ALA A 622 -9.73 -5.16 -19.15
N GLY A 623 -8.74 -4.58 -18.47
CA GLY A 623 -8.42 -3.15 -18.55
C GLY A 623 -8.21 -2.68 -20.00
N GLY A 624 -7.45 -3.42 -20.81
CA GLY A 624 -7.25 -3.10 -22.23
C GLY A 624 -8.52 -3.18 -23.07
N VAL A 625 -9.32 -4.24 -22.90
CA VAL A 625 -10.58 -4.44 -23.63
C VAL A 625 -11.61 -3.38 -23.21
N LEU A 626 -11.78 -3.16 -21.91
CA LEU A 626 -12.75 -2.23 -21.35
C LEU A 626 -12.42 -0.79 -21.70
N ALA A 627 -11.15 -0.38 -21.65
CA ALA A 627 -10.73 0.94 -22.11
C ALA A 627 -11.01 1.13 -23.61
N ALA A 628 -10.79 0.10 -24.43
CA ALA A 628 -11.07 0.16 -25.86
C ALA A 628 -12.58 0.25 -26.16
N LEU A 629 -13.42 -0.50 -25.42
CA LEU A 629 -14.87 -0.40 -25.51
C LEU A 629 -15.37 0.98 -25.05
N ALA A 630 -14.83 1.51 -23.95
CA ALA A 630 -15.11 2.85 -23.44
C ALA A 630 -14.75 3.94 -24.47
N ALA A 631 -13.62 3.78 -25.16
CA ALA A 631 -13.18 4.63 -26.26
C ALA A 631 -14.04 4.50 -27.54
N GLY A 632 -14.95 3.53 -27.60
CA GLY A 632 -15.83 3.32 -28.76
C GLY A 632 -15.27 2.41 -29.85
N SER A 633 -14.33 1.52 -29.51
CA SER A 633 -13.66 0.63 -30.46
C SER A 633 -14.31 -0.75 -30.55
N GLY A 634 -14.19 -1.39 -31.72
CA GLY A 634 -14.25 -2.85 -31.81
C GLY A 634 -12.92 -3.44 -31.31
N VAL A 635 -12.97 -4.62 -30.70
CA VAL A 635 -11.81 -5.17 -30.00
C VAL A 635 -11.48 -6.58 -30.49
N VAL A 636 -10.20 -6.80 -30.80
CA VAL A 636 -9.61 -8.13 -30.96
C VAL A 636 -8.69 -8.39 -29.78
N LEU A 637 -9.03 -9.39 -28.97
CA LEU A 637 -8.23 -9.86 -27.85
C LEU A 637 -7.36 -11.05 -28.30
N LYS A 638 -6.03 -10.88 -28.25
CA LYS A 638 -5.06 -11.96 -28.49
C LYS A 638 -4.29 -12.25 -27.19
N PRO A 639 -4.77 -13.18 -26.34
CA PRO A 639 -4.13 -13.46 -25.05
C PRO A 639 -2.72 -14.04 -25.20
N ALA A 640 -1.91 -13.93 -24.14
CA ALA A 640 -0.60 -14.57 -24.07
C ALA A 640 -0.73 -16.10 -24.17
N PRO A 641 0.24 -16.80 -24.80
CA PRO A 641 0.19 -18.25 -24.97
C PRO A 641 0.03 -19.04 -23.66
N GLU A 642 0.60 -18.55 -22.57
CA GLU A 642 0.57 -19.17 -21.26
C GLU A 642 -0.73 -18.90 -20.48
N ALA A 643 -1.58 -17.98 -20.96
CA ALA A 643 -2.79 -17.51 -20.28
C ALA A 643 -4.05 -17.55 -21.18
N ARG A 644 -4.07 -18.47 -22.15
CA ARG A 644 -5.12 -18.52 -23.16
C ARG A 644 -6.50 -18.83 -22.58
N ARG A 645 -6.60 -19.73 -21.59
CA ARG A 645 -7.89 -20.08 -20.97
C ARG A 645 -8.42 -18.93 -20.11
N CYS A 646 -7.56 -18.20 -19.42
CA CYS A 646 -7.95 -16.99 -18.69
C CYS A 646 -8.56 -15.96 -19.65
N GLY A 647 -7.88 -15.64 -20.75
CA GLY A 647 -8.40 -14.73 -21.76
C GLY A 647 -9.70 -15.21 -22.42
N ALA A 648 -9.87 -16.53 -22.56
CA ALA A 648 -11.09 -17.12 -23.09
C ALA A 648 -12.27 -17.04 -22.12
N LEU A 649 -12.04 -17.34 -20.84
CA LEU A 649 -13.07 -17.19 -19.81
C LEU A 649 -13.47 -15.71 -19.64
N LEU A 650 -12.51 -14.79 -19.69
CA LEU A 650 -12.81 -13.35 -19.70
C LEU A 650 -13.70 -12.97 -20.89
N ALA A 651 -13.41 -13.49 -22.09
CA ALA A 651 -14.27 -13.23 -23.25
C ALA A 651 -15.69 -13.77 -23.05
N ASP A 652 -15.84 -14.98 -22.50
CA ASP A 652 -17.14 -15.57 -22.14
C ASP A 652 -17.90 -14.66 -21.17
N VAL A 653 -17.26 -14.21 -20.10
CA VAL A 653 -17.82 -13.26 -19.11
C VAL A 653 -18.30 -11.96 -19.79
N LEU A 654 -17.50 -11.40 -20.69
CA LEU A 654 -17.87 -10.17 -21.40
C LEU A 654 -19.06 -10.38 -22.35
N TRP A 655 -19.13 -11.52 -23.04
CA TRP A 655 -20.25 -11.86 -23.90
C TRP A 655 -21.54 -12.13 -23.11
N ASP A 656 -21.43 -12.82 -21.96
CA ASP A 656 -22.54 -13.07 -21.03
C ASP A 656 -23.09 -11.75 -20.45
N ALA A 657 -22.23 -10.76 -20.21
CA ALA A 657 -22.61 -9.41 -19.79
C ALA A 657 -23.31 -8.58 -20.89
N GLY A 658 -23.36 -9.08 -22.13
CA GLY A 658 -24.05 -8.44 -23.26
C GLY A 658 -23.14 -7.79 -24.31
N VAL A 659 -21.81 -7.94 -24.23
CA VAL A 659 -20.92 -7.47 -25.30
C VAL A 659 -21.19 -8.30 -26.57
N PRO A 660 -21.55 -7.68 -27.72
CA PRO A 660 -21.82 -8.46 -28.92
C PRO A 660 -20.55 -9.17 -29.41
N HIS A 661 -20.67 -10.44 -29.82
CA HIS A 661 -19.55 -11.17 -30.43
C HIS A 661 -18.97 -10.41 -31.63
N SER A 662 -19.76 -9.66 -32.41
CA SER A 662 -19.19 -8.87 -33.51
C SER A 662 -18.31 -7.71 -33.06
N LEU A 663 -18.48 -7.24 -31.82
CA LEU A 663 -17.74 -6.12 -31.24
C LEU A 663 -16.47 -6.58 -30.52
N LEU A 664 -16.50 -7.75 -29.87
CA LEU A 664 -15.34 -8.37 -29.21
C LEU A 664 -15.06 -9.75 -29.82
N GLN A 665 -13.87 -9.90 -30.41
CA GLN A 665 -13.37 -11.16 -30.96
C GLN A 665 -12.17 -11.65 -30.15
N LEU A 666 -12.24 -12.89 -29.66
CA LEU A 666 -11.10 -13.62 -29.12
C LEU A 666 -10.39 -14.33 -30.28
N VAL A 667 -9.06 -14.22 -30.37
CA VAL A 667 -8.26 -14.93 -31.37
C VAL A 667 -7.13 -15.71 -30.72
N ASP A 668 -7.02 -16.99 -31.07
CA ASP A 668 -5.84 -17.81 -30.78
C ASP A 668 -5.02 -17.99 -32.07
N LEU A 669 -3.83 -17.39 -32.05
CA LEU A 669 -2.91 -17.30 -33.18
C LEU A 669 -1.53 -17.73 -32.71
N ASP A 670 -0.92 -18.65 -33.46
CA ASP A 670 0.50 -18.93 -33.31
C ASP A 670 1.31 -17.64 -33.58
N GLU A 671 2.43 -17.45 -32.88
CA GLU A 671 3.30 -16.26 -32.98
C GLU A 671 4.16 -16.28 -34.26
N ASN A 672 3.50 -16.54 -35.38
CA ASN A 672 4.08 -16.72 -36.71
C ASN A 672 3.53 -15.64 -37.67
N GLU A 673 3.45 -15.98 -38.96
CA GLU A 673 2.98 -15.09 -40.04
C GLU A 673 1.62 -14.43 -39.74
N LEU A 674 0.61 -15.18 -39.29
CA LEU A 674 -0.72 -14.64 -39.01
C LEU A 674 -0.76 -13.66 -37.82
N GLY A 675 0.05 -13.91 -36.78
CA GLY A 675 0.19 -12.98 -35.66
C GLY A 675 0.78 -11.65 -36.13
N ARG A 676 1.84 -11.70 -36.94
CA ARG A 676 2.43 -10.52 -37.56
C ARG A 676 1.44 -9.80 -38.48
N GLU A 677 0.67 -10.54 -39.27
CA GLU A 677 -0.35 -9.98 -40.16
C GLU A 677 -1.43 -9.21 -39.37
N LEU A 678 -1.92 -9.73 -38.25
CA LEU A 678 -2.88 -9.03 -37.39
C LEU A 678 -2.31 -7.70 -36.88
N ILE A 679 -1.09 -7.74 -36.33
CA ILE A 679 -0.44 -6.54 -35.75
C ILE A 679 -0.15 -5.49 -36.83
N ALA A 680 0.31 -5.91 -38.00
CA ALA A 680 0.63 -5.02 -39.12
C ALA A 680 -0.61 -4.62 -39.95
N HIS A 681 -1.80 -5.09 -39.60
CA HIS A 681 -2.98 -4.91 -40.44
C HIS A 681 -3.40 -3.44 -40.56
N PRO A 682 -3.60 -2.89 -41.78
CA PRO A 682 -3.96 -1.47 -41.99
C PRO A 682 -5.27 -1.01 -41.34
N ALA A 683 -6.21 -1.91 -41.10
CA ALA A 683 -7.47 -1.61 -40.41
C ALA A 683 -7.34 -1.47 -38.88
N VAL A 684 -6.19 -1.84 -38.29
CA VAL A 684 -5.94 -1.68 -36.86
C VAL A 684 -5.56 -0.22 -36.58
N ASP A 685 -6.42 0.46 -35.83
CA ASP A 685 -6.27 1.89 -35.50
C ASP A 685 -5.55 2.10 -34.17
N ARG A 686 -5.45 1.08 -33.32
CA ARG A 686 -4.75 1.12 -32.03
C ARG A 686 -4.27 -0.26 -31.61
N ILE A 687 -3.09 -0.34 -30.99
CA ILE A 687 -2.64 -1.53 -30.26
C ILE A 687 -2.36 -1.15 -28.81
N VAL A 688 -2.96 -1.92 -27.90
CA VAL A 688 -2.65 -1.88 -26.46
C VAL A 688 -1.83 -3.13 -26.14
N LEU A 689 -0.55 -2.93 -25.87
CA LEU A 689 0.38 -3.99 -25.51
C LEU A 689 0.71 -3.89 -24.02
N THR A 690 0.83 -5.03 -23.36
CA THR A 690 1.59 -5.09 -22.11
C THR A 690 2.52 -6.29 -22.15
N GLY A 691 3.83 -6.02 -22.03
CA GLY A 691 4.85 -7.04 -22.30
C GLY A 691 6.27 -6.51 -22.27
N SER A 692 7.16 -7.05 -23.10
CA SER A 692 8.56 -6.61 -23.16
C SER A 692 8.76 -5.45 -24.14
N ALA A 693 9.77 -4.62 -23.89
CA ALA A 693 10.19 -3.56 -24.81
C ALA A 693 10.64 -4.13 -26.18
N ASP A 694 11.19 -5.35 -26.20
CA ASP A 694 11.57 -6.04 -27.44
C ASP A 694 10.36 -6.46 -28.29
N THR A 695 9.25 -6.82 -27.64
CA THR A 695 7.99 -7.10 -28.34
C THR A 695 7.43 -5.82 -28.97
N ALA A 696 7.41 -4.72 -28.20
CA ALA A 696 7.00 -3.41 -28.69
C ALA A 696 7.85 -2.96 -29.90
N ARG A 697 9.17 -3.22 -29.85
CA ARG A 697 10.09 -2.91 -30.95
C ARG A 697 9.80 -3.76 -32.18
N SER A 698 9.54 -5.04 -32.00
CA SER A 698 9.15 -5.95 -33.08
C SER A 698 7.88 -5.50 -33.79
N PHE A 699 6.89 -5.01 -33.03
CA PHE A 699 5.63 -4.51 -33.58
C PHE A 699 5.84 -3.27 -34.47
N ARG A 700 6.62 -2.29 -34.00
CA ARG A 700 6.98 -1.11 -34.81
C ARG A 700 7.80 -1.47 -36.04
N TRP A 701 8.67 -2.48 -35.95
CA TRP A 701 9.41 -2.98 -37.11
C TRP A 701 8.51 -3.62 -38.16
N TRP A 702 7.42 -4.27 -37.75
CA TRP A 702 6.48 -4.90 -38.70
C TRP A 702 5.58 -3.90 -39.41
N ARG A 703 5.27 -2.76 -38.78
CA ARG A 703 4.49 -1.65 -39.34
C ARG A 703 5.01 -0.32 -38.81
N ALA A 704 5.64 0.46 -39.68
CA ALA A 704 5.89 1.87 -39.41
C ALA A 704 4.56 2.62 -39.23
N GLY A 705 4.54 3.64 -38.36
CA GLY A 705 3.38 4.42 -37.97
C GLY A 705 2.37 3.65 -37.12
N LEU A 706 2.78 2.56 -36.48
CA LEU A 706 1.88 1.78 -35.66
C LEU A 706 1.45 2.58 -34.42
N PRO A 707 0.15 2.86 -34.24
CA PRO A 707 -0.36 3.55 -33.05
C PRO A 707 -0.33 2.61 -31.85
N LEU A 708 0.84 2.46 -31.26
CA LEU A 708 1.14 1.54 -30.17
C LEU A 708 1.19 2.29 -28.83
N THR A 709 0.36 1.85 -27.90
CA THR A 709 0.51 2.14 -26.47
C THR A 709 0.99 0.86 -25.79
N ALA A 710 2.16 0.89 -25.18
CA ALA A 710 2.70 -0.27 -24.48
C ALA A 710 3.12 0.08 -23.05
N GLU A 711 2.64 -0.71 -22.10
CA GLU A 711 3.22 -0.79 -20.76
C GLU A 711 4.26 -1.91 -20.77
N THR A 712 5.48 -1.60 -20.36
CA THR A 712 6.61 -2.53 -20.41
C THR A 712 7.22 -2.73 -19.03
N SER A 713 8.07 -3.73 -18.88
CA SER A 713 8.62 -4.15 -17.58
C SER A 713 9.38 -3.03 -16.84
N GLY A 714 9.76 -3.30 -15.59
CA GLY A 714 10.49 -2.40 -14.73
C GLY A 714 11.68 -3.07 -14.04
N LYS A 715 12.67 -2.26 -13.64
CA LYS A 715 13.76 -2.67 -12.75
C LYS A 715 13.66 -1.88 -11.44
N ASN A 716 12.70 -2.28 -10.63
CA ASN A 716 12.23 -1.48 -9.49
C ASN A 716 13.11 -1.67 -8.25
N ALA A 717 13.22 -0.61 -7.46
CA ALA A 717 14.00 -0.61 -6.23
C ALA A 717 13.24 0.03 -5.06
N ILE A 718 13.53 -0.47 -3.85
CA ILE A 718 13.15 0.16 -2.58
C ILE A 718 14.42 0.71 -1.91
N VAL A 719 14.44 2.00 -1.60
CA VAL A 719 15.50 2.63 -0.79
C VAL A 719 15.15 2.48 0.67
N VAL A 720 16.10 2.07 1.51
CA VAL A 720 15.92 2.00 2.97
C VAL A 720 16.97 2.87 3.64
N THR A 721 16.53 3.90 4.36
CA THR A 721 17.43 4.81 5.08
C THR A 721 17.57 4.41 6.55
N PRO A 722 18.59 4.90 7.27
CA PRO A 722 18.74 4.69 8.71
C PRO A 722 17.55 5.20 9.56
N SER A 723 16.72 6.08 9.00
CA SER A 723 15.50 6.62 9.60
C SER A 723 14.27 5.72 9.42
N ALA A 724 14.40 4.57 8.75
CA ALA A 724 13.31 3.64 8.49
C ALA A 724 12.86 2.83 9.72
N ASP A 725 11.60 2.39 9.70
CA ASP A 725 11.19 1.21 10.47
C ASP A 725 11.67 -0.06 9.74
N LEU A 726 12.75 -0.66 10.24
CA LEU A 726 13.40 -1.80 9.59
C LEU A 726 12.49 -3.04 9.50
N ASP A 727 11.60 -3.27 10.48
CA ASP A 727 10.73 -4.43 10.46
C ASP A 727 9.64 -4.28 9.38
N LEU A 728 9.03 -3.09 9.29
CA LEU A 728 8.07 -2.79 8.21
C LEU A 728 8.75 -2.80 6.83
N ALA A 729 9.95 -2.22 6.72
CA ALA A 729 10.71 -2.22 5.47
C ALA A 729 10.99 -3.65 4.98
N VAL A 730 11.41 -4.56 5.87
CA VAL A 730 11.63 -5.97 5.51
C VAL A 730 10.34 -6.64 5.04
N GLN A 731 9.23 -6.44 5.75
CA GLN A 731 7.93 -6.99 5.37
C GLN A 731 7.53 -6.55 3.96
N ASP A 732 7.61 -5.24 3.68
CA ASP A 732 7.24 -4.65 2.40
C ASP A 732 8.18 -5.06 1.26
N ILE A 733 9.49 -5.21 1.54
CA ILE A 733 10.48 -5.72 0.57
C ILE A 733 10.18 -7.16 0.20
N VAL A 734 9.96 -8.04 1.18
CA VAL A 734 9.70 -9.47 0.95
C VAL A 734 8.41 -9.66 0.15
N GLN A 735 7.35 -8.94 0.51
CA GLN A 735 6.09 -8.97 -0.23
C GLN A 735 6.27 -8.45 -1.67
N SER A 736 6.97 -7.32 -1.84
CA SER A 736 7.17 -6.70 -3.15
C SER A 736 8.10 -7.50 -4.07
N ALA A 737 9.08 -8.21 -3.51
CA ALA A 737 10.06 -8.99 -4.28
C ALA A 737 9.53 -10.36 -4.70
N PHE A 738 8.74 -11.01 -3.84
CA PHE A 738 8.41 -12.44 -4.02
C PHE A 738 6.92 -12.72 -4.23
N GLY A 739 6.03 -11.73 -4.05
CA GLY A 739 4.62 -11.85 -4.45
C GLY A 739 4.51 -12.28 -5.92
N HIS A 740 3.65 -13.26 -6.20
CA HIS A 740 3.56 -13.95 -7.50
C HIS A 740 4.91 -14.44 -8.05
N ALA A 741 5.79 -14.94 -7.17
CA ALA A 741 7.16 -15.37 -7.50
C ALA A 741 8.01 -14.28 -8.17
N GLY A 742 7.79 -13.01 -7.84
CA GLY A 742 8.50 -11.88 -8.45
C GLY A 742 8.15 -11.63 -9.92
N GLN A 743 7.08 -12.25 -10.43
CA GLN A 743 6.65 -12.14 -11.83
C GLN A 743 5.74 -10.91 -12.07
N LYS A 744 5.93 -9.83 -11.32
CA LYS A 744 5.21 -8.57 -11.50
C LYS A 744 6.13 -7.57 -12.19
N CYS A 745 5.60 -6.78 -13.13
CA CYS A 745 6.35 -5.65 -13.69
C CYS A 745 6.79 -4.66 -12.60
N SER A 746 6.00 -4.53 -11.53
CA SER A 746 6.27 -3.72 -10.33
C SER A 746 7.13 -4.42 -9.26
N ALA A 747 7.55 -5.67 -9.43
CA ALA A 747 8.25 -6.40 -8.37
C ALA A 747 9.54 -5.67 -7.95
N ALA A 748 9.83 -5.65 -6.64
CA ALA A 748 11.06 -5.09 -6.11
C ALA A 748 12.23 -6.02 -6.44
N SER A 749 12.97 -5.69 -7.50
CA SER A 749 14.17 -6.43 -7.91
C SER A 749 15.40 -6.03 -7.11
N LEU A 750 15.39 -4.83 -6.53
CA LEU A 750 16.51 -4.24 -5.81
C LEU A 750 16.07 -3.66 -4.47
N VAL A 751 16.93 -3.77 -3.47
CA VAL A 751 16.87 -2.94 -2.27
C VAL A 751 18.19 -2.16 -2.16
N ILE A 752 18.10 -0.86 -1.93
CA ILE A 752 19.27 0.03 -1.80
C ILE A 752 19.34 0.50 -0.35
N LEU A 753 20.33 0.00 0.38
CA LEU A 753 20.53 0.32 1.79
C LEU A 753 21.44 1.54 1.92
N VAL A 754 20.96 2.58 2.60
CA VAL A 754 21.70 3.83 2.78
C VAL A 754 22.46 3.83 4.11
N GLY A 755 23.73 4.22 4.06
CA GLY A 755 24.55 4.44 5.24
C GLY A 755 24.64 3.20 6.15
N SER A 756 24.36 3.38 7.44
CA SER A 756 24.51 2.36 8.47
C SER A 756 23.58 1.14 8.31
N VAL A 757 22.45 1.27 7.59
CA VAL A 757 21.57 0.12 7.31
C VAL A 757 22.30 -0.95 6.49
N GLY A 758 23.25 -0.56 5.64
CA GLY A 758 24.05 -1.48 4.83
C GLY A 758 24.88 -2.49 5.65
N GLU A 759 25.14 -2.17 6.92
CA GLU A 759 25.87 -3.01 7.89
C GLU A 759 24.97 -3.49 9.04
N SER A 760 23.66 -3.24 9.00
CA SER A 760 22.73 -3.67 10.06
C SER A 760 22.53 -5.18 10.04
N GLU A 761 23.03 -5.84 11.09
CA GLU A 761 22.82 -7.28 11.30
C GLU A 761 21.33 -7.60 11.47
N ARG A 762 20.57 -6.74 12.15
CA ARG A 762 19.12 -6.91 12.35
C ARG A 762 18.39 -6.93 11.02
N PHE A 763 18.60 -5.91 10.18
CA PHE A 763 17.95 -5.83 8.87
C PHE A 763 18.27 -7.07 8.03
N ARG A 764 19.56 -7.44 7.94
CA ARG A 764 20.01 -8.63 7.20
C ARG A 764 19.37 -9.92 7.74
N ARG A 765 19.35 -10.10 9.07
CA ARG A 765 18.77 -11.28 9.72
C ARG A 765 17.27 -11.40 9.46
N GLN A 766 16.53 -10.31 9.67
CA GLN A 766 15.07 -10.27 9.43
C GLN A 766 14.74 -10.54 7.96
N LEU A 767 15.47 -9.92 7.01
CA LEU A 767 15.26 -10.13 5.59
C LEU A 767 15.48 -11.60 5.17
N VAL A 768 16.56 -12.22 5.65
CA VAL A 768 16.86 -13.63 5.37
C VAL A 768 15.83 -14.56 6.01
N ASP A 769 15.46 -14.34 7.27
CA ASP A 769 14.51 -15.18 8.00
C ASP A 769 13.11 -15.12 7.39
N ALA A 770 12.61 -13.91 7.10
CA ALA A 770 11.33 -13.69 6.45
C ALA A 770 11.28 -14.35 5.07
N THR A 771 12.36 -14.24 4.28
CA THR A 771 12.43 -14.83 2.93
C THR A 771 12.44 -16.35 2.96
N ARG A 772 13.21 -16.97 3.87
CA ARG A 772 13.27 -18.44 4.02
C ARG A 772 11.97 -19.05 4.56
N THR A 773 11.15 -18.24 5.19
CA THR A 773 9.89 -18.66 5.80
C THR A 773 8.74 -18.78 4.79
N LEU A 774 8.84 -18.09 3.65
CA LEU A 774 7.81 -18.11 2.61
C LEU A 774 7.47 -19.53 2.16
N ARG A 775 6.18 -19.87 2.21
CA ARG A 775 5.65 -21.12 1.71
C ARG A 775 5.48 -21.04 0.18
N VAL A 776 6.40 -21.66 -0.54
CA VAL A 776 6.30 -21.87 -1.99
C VAL A 776 5.56 -23.18 -2.25
N ALA A 777 4.43 -23.11 -2.93
CA ALA A 777 3.63 -24.29 -3.26
C ALA A 777 2.73 -24.01 -4.49
N TRP A 778 2.15 -25.08 -5.05
CA TRP A 778 1.10 -24.96 -6.05
C TRP A 778 -0.16 -24.34 -5.45
N PRO A 779 -0.96 -23.59 -6.22
CA PRO A 779 -2.03 -22.77 -5.68
C PRO A 779 -3.23 -23.54 -5.15
N ASP A 780 -3.34 -24.84 -5.43
CA ASP A 780 -4.32 -25.74 -4.82
C ASP A 780 -4.00 -26.08 -3.35
N ASP A 781 -2.77 -25.79 -2.89
CA ASP A 781 -2.42 -25.74 -1.47
C ASP A 781 -2.82 -24.35 -0.90
N PRO A 782 -3.82 -24.27 0.00
CA PRO A 782 -4.25 -22.98 0.56
C PRO A 782 -3.17 -22.29 1.40
N THR A 783 -2.11 -23.02 1.80
CA THR A 783 -0.95 -22.44 2.50
C THR A 783 0.03 -21.73 1.56
N ALA A 784 -0.12 -21.87 0.24
CA ALA A 784 0.74 -21.25 -0.74
C ALA A 784 0.74 -19.72 -0.62
N GLN A 785 1.92 -19.15 -0.37
CA GLN A 785 2.15 -17.71 -0.37
C GLN A 785 2.83 -17.25 -1.66
N VAL A 786 3.67 -18.13 -2.23
CA VAL A 786 4.36 -17.92 -3.49
C VAL A 786 4.03 -19.11 -4.41
N GLY A 787 3.49 -18.80 -5.58
CA GLY A 787 3.19 -19.79 -6.61
C GLY A 787 4.43 -20.19 -7.44
N PRO A 788 4.25 -21.05 -8.46
CA PRO A 788 5.31 -21.39 -9.42
C PRO A 788 5.69 -20.21 -10.31
N VAL A 789 6.87 -20.30 -10.93
CA VAL A 789 7.14 -19.53 -12.16
C VAL A 789 6.30 -20.09 -13.32
N ILE A 790 5.95 -19.24 -14.29
CA ILE A 790 5.01 -19.59 -15.36
C ILE A 790 5.49 -20.75 -16.22
N ALA A 791 6.81 -20.84 -16.43
CA ALA A 791 7.48 -21.87 -17.21
C ALA A 791 8.84 -22.20 -16.58
N GLU A 792 9.43 -23.34 -16.95
CA GLU A 792 10.76 -23.72 -16.50
C GLU A 792 11.77 -22.59 -16.82
N PRO A 793 12.55 -22.11 -15.83
CA PRO A 793 13.51 -21.04 -16.03
C PRO A 793 14.46 -21.31 -17.19
N SER A 794 14.54 -20.36 -18.12
CA SER A 794 15.47 -20.36 -19.23
C SER A 794 16.05 -18.96 -19.47
N GLY A 795 17.09 -18.87 -20.32
CA GLY A 795 17.73 -17.61 -20.67
C GLY A 795 18.09 -16.76 -19.46
N LYS A 796 17.62 -15.50 -19.45
CA LYS A 796 17.87 -14.55 -18.36
C LYS A 796 17.37 -15.09 -17.02
N LEU A 797 16.14 -15.60 -16.91
CA LEU A 797 15.59 -16.03 -15.62
C LEU A 797 16.44 -17.13 -14.98
N ARG A 798 16.89 -18.11 -15.77
CA ARG A 798 17.79 -19.16 -15.27
C ARG A 798 19.11 -18.56 -14.76
N ALA A 799 19.76 -17.70 -15.53
CA ALA A 799 20.98 -17.00 -15.09
C ALA A 799 20.75 -16.20 -13.79
N GLY A 800 19.61 -15.51 -13.69
CA GLY A 800 19.17 -14.77 -12.52
C GLY A 800 18.96 -15.63 -11.27
N LEU A 801 18.66 -16.92 -11.42
CA LEU A 801 18.48 -17.86 -10.31
C LEU A 801 19.76 -18.62 -9.95
N THR A 802 20.69 -18.81 -10.89
CA THR A 802 21.82 -19.73 -10.70
C THR A 802 23.21 -19.09 -10.73
N GLU A 803 23.37 -17.91 -11.33
CA GLU A 803 24.69 -17.32 -11.62
C GLU A 803 24.89 -15.99 -10.90
N LEU A 804 26.02 -15.79 -10.23
CA LEU A 804 26.36 -14.56 -9.51
C LEU A 804 27.31 -13.68 -10.32
N GLY A 805 27.13 -12.35 -10.22
CA GLY A 805 28.06 -11.37 -10.77
C GLY A 805 29.35 -11.23 -9.95
N PRO A 806 30.38 -10.53 -10.47
CA PRO A 806 31.64 -10.33 -9.75
C PRO A 806 31.47 -9.59 -8.42
N GLY A 807 31.83 -10.24 -7.31
CA GLY A 807 31.70 -9.70 -5.96
C GLY A 807 30.33 -9.90 -5.33
N GLU A 808 29.38 -10.51 -6.04
CA GLU A 808 28.09 -10.90 -5.48
C GLU A 808 28.20 -12.22 -4.69
N SER A 809 27.29 -12.40 -3.74
CA SER A 809 27.14 -13.65 -2.98
C SER A 809 25.67 -13.94 -2.67
N TRP A 810 25.31 -15.20 -2.44
CA TRP A 810 23.94 -15.54 -2.02
C TRP A 810 23.78 -15.36 -0.50
N LEU A 811 22.85 -14.50 -0.07
CA LEU A 811 22.31 -14.53 1.30
C LEU A 811 21.28 -15.66 1.44
N VAL A 812 20.49 -15.85 0.39
CA VAL A 812 19.58 -16.98 0.20
C VAL A 812 19.72 -17.43 -1.25
N GLN A 813 20.12 -18.68 -1.46
CA GLN A 813 20.27 -19.23 -2.80
C GLN A 813 18.93 -19.84 -3.27
N PRO A 814 18.41 -19.46 -4.45
CA PRO A 814 17.27 -20.13 -5.06
C PRO A 814 17.57 -21.60 -5.35
N VAL A 815 16.60 -22.47 -5.09
CA VAL A 815 16.66 -23.89 -5.48
C VAL A 815 15.32 -24.34 -6.08
N PRO A 816 15.32 -25.25 -7.05
CA PRO A 816 14.10 -25.92 -7.48
C PRO A 816 13.55 -26.78 -6.34
N LEU A 817 12.23 -26.80 -6.17
CA LEU A 817 11.55 -27.46 -5.05
C LEU A 817 10.82 -28.74 -5.44
N ASP A 818 10.61 -28.98 -6.73
CA ASP A 818 9.99 -30.18 -7.27
C ASP A 818 10.54 -30.54 -8.66
N ASP A 819 10.09 -31.68 -9.18
CA ASP A 819 10.51 -32.20 -10.49
C ASP A 819 9.86 -31.47 -11.67
N SER A 820 8.96 -30.50 -11.43
CA SER A 820 8.33 -29.71 -12.49
C SER A 820 9.27 -28.68 -13.10
N GLY A 821 10.34 -28.32 -12.38
CA GLY A 821 11.23 -27.23 -12.73
C GLY A 821 10.63 -25.82 -12.56
N ARG A 822 9.37 -25.71 -12.09
CA ARG A 822 8.63 -24.44 -11.97
C ARG A 822 8.49 -23.93 -10.54
N LEU A 823 8.51 -24.79 -9.52
CA LEU A 823 8.57 -24.32 -8.13
C LEU A 823 10.02 -23.99 -7.75
N TRP A 824 10.28 -22.73 -7.41
CA TRP A 824 11.60 -22.25 -7.00
C TRP A 824 11.52 -21.51 -5.69
N SER A 825 12.45 -21.77 -4.77
CA SER A 825 12.59 -20.96 -3.56
C SER A 825 13.04 -19.54 -3.93
N PRO A 826 12.62 -18.52 -3.16
CA PRO A 826 13.18 -17.17 -3.27
C PRO A 826 14.69 -17.13 -3.08
N GLY A 827 15.35 -16.15 -3.70
CA GLY A 827 16.76 -15.86 -3.47
C GLY A 827 17.07 -14.39 -3.26
N ILE A 828 18.18 -14.16 -2.56
CA ILE A 828 18.70 -12.83 -2.26
C ILE A 828 20.19 -12.80 -2.55
N ARG A 829 20.59 -11.90 -3.45
CA ARG A 829 21.99 -11.58 -3.75
C ARG A 829 22.45 -10.42 -2.87
N ASP A 830 23.65 -10.53 -2.33
CA ASP A 830 24.36 -9.41 -1.71
C ASP A 830 25.48 -8.92 -2.61
N GLY A 831 25.84 -7.64 -2.48
CA GLY A 831 26.98 -7.05 -3.18
C GLY A 831 26.69 -6.67 -4.64
N VAL A 832 25.43 -6.50 -5.01
CA VAL A 832 25.05 -6.01 -6.35
C VAL A 832 25.60 -4.59 -6.52
N ARG A 833 26.34 -4.36 -7.62
CA ARG A 833 26.99 -3.07 -7.88
C ARG A 833 26.23 -2.22 -8.90
N PRO A 834 26.25 -0.87 -8.78
CA PRO A 834 25.70 0.01 -9.81
C PRO A 834 26.31 -0.30 -11.18
N GLY A 835 25.46 -0.41 -12.20
CA GLY A 835 25.87 -0.73 -13.57
C GLY A 835 26.22 -2.21 -13.83
N SER A 836 26.15 -3.08 -12.82
CA SER A 836 26.27 -4.54 -13.03
C SER A 836 25.10 -5.08 -13.88
N ASP A 837 25.26 -6.29 -14.42
CA ASP A 837 24.18 -6.95 -15.14
C ASP A 837 22.93 -7.11 -14.29
N PHE A 838 23.06 -7.53 -13.02
CA PHE A 838 21.89 -7.64 -12.14
C PHE A 838 21.23 -6.28 -11.86
N HIS A 839 21.98 -5.18 -11.85
CA HIS A 839 21.41 -3.84 -11.71
C HIS A 839 20.59 -3.43 -12.95
N GLN A 840 20.98 -3.84 -14.15
CA GLN A 840 20.37 -3.37 -15.41
C GLN A 840 19.33 -4.33 -16.01
N THR A 841 19.40 -5.62 -15.67
CA THR A 841 18.56 -6.66 -16.28
C THR A 841 17.36 -7.00 -15.38
N GLU A 842 16.14 -6.91 -15.92
CA GLU A 842 14.95 -7.47 -15.27
C GLU A 842 14.87 -8.98 -15.53
N TYR A 843 14.80 -9.75 -14.45
CA TYR A 843 14.82 -11.21 -14.50
C TYR A 843 13.43 -11.84 -14.46
N SER A 844 12.41 -11.08 -14.02
CA SER A 844 11.01 -11.53 -13.90
C SER A 844 10.87 -12.85 -13.14
N GLY A 845 11.40 -12.91 -11.91
CA GLY A 845 11.37 -14.10 -11.07
C GLY A 845 11.77 -13.82 -9.63
N PRO A 846 11.81 -14.85 -8.75
CA PRO A 846 11.87 -14.66 -7.31
C PRO A 846 13.30 -14.40 -6.80
N VAL A 847 13.94 -13.33 -7.30
CA VAL A 847 15.31 -12.94 -6.95
C VAL A 847 15.41 -11.44 -6.61
N LEU A 848 15.93 -11.14 -5.43
CA LEU A 848 16.19 -9.79 -4.93
C LEU A 848 17.70 -9.50 -4.90
N GLY A 849 18.11 -8.30 -5.30
CA GLY A 849 19.49 -7.82 -5.15
C GLY A 849 19.64 -6.74 -4.09
N VAL A 850 20.61 -6.90 -3.19
CA VAL A 850 20.96 -5.90 -2.17
C VAL A 850 22.12 -5.04 -2.68
N MET A 851 21.89 -3.73 -2.71
CA MET A 851 22.86 -2.69 -3.05
C MET A 851 23.12 -1.79 -1.83
N ARG A 852 24.27 -1.13 -1.81
CA ARG A 852 24.64 -0.17 -0.75
C ARG A 852 24.93 1.20 -1.36
N ALA A 853 24.50 2.24 -0.66
CA ALA A 853 24.80 3.63 -0.96
C ALA A 853 25.24 4.34 0.32
N GLU A 854 26.15 5.30 0.23
CA GLU A 854 26.63 6.09 1.36
C GLU A 854 25.63 7.19 1.74
N THR A 855 24.94 7.77 0.74
CA THR A 855 24.00 8.88 0.91
C THR A 855 22.69 8.63 0.15
N LEU A 856 21.65 9.37 0.51
CA LEU A 856 20.37 9.36 -0.20
C LEU A 856 20.53 9.80 -1.66
N GLU A 857 21.33 10.83 -1.92
CA GLU A 857 21.66 11.30 -3.27
C GLU A 857 22.28 10.18 -4.13
N GLN A 858 23.22 9.41 -3.57
CA GLN A 858 23.81 8.28 -4.26
C GLN A 858 22.77 7.17 -4.49
N ALA A 859 21.89 6.90 -3.52
CA ALA A 859 20.83 5.92 -3.67
C ALA A 859 19.84 6.32 -4.79
N LEU A 860 19.47 7.60 -4.86
CA LEU A 860 18.67 8.17 -5.95
C LEU A 860 19.37 8.01 -7.30
N ALA A 861 20.67 8.31 -7.38
CA ALA A 861 21.44 8.13 -8.61
C ALA A 861 21.50 6.66 -9.06
N ILE A 862 21.61 5.71 -8.12
CA ILE A 862 21.56 4.28 -8.40
C ILE A 862 20.16 3.88 -8.91
N GLN A 863 19.11 4.23 -8.17
CA GLN A 863 17.72 3.90 -8.53
C GLN A 863 17.33 4.47 -9.90
N ASN A 864 17.73 5.72 -10.19
CA ASN A 864 17.51 6.38 -11.48
C ASN A 864 18.46 5.89 -12.58
N GLY A 865 19.55 5.20 -12.23
CA GLY A 865 20.58 4.72 -13.16
C GLY A 865 20.20 3.47 -13.96
N THR A 866 18.94 3.02 -13.85
CA THR A 866 18.37 1.99 -14.72
C THR A 866 17.64 2.64 -15.90
N ASP A 867 17.54 1.90 -17.01
CA ASP A 867 16.76 2.31 -18.19
C ASP A 867 15.24 2.36 -17.95
N TYR A 868 14.79 1.91 -16.78
CA TYR A 868 13.38 1.76 -16.41
C TYR A 868 12.95 2.81 -15.39
N GLY A 869 11.64 3.01 -15.29
CA GLY A 869 11.04 3.99 -14.38
C GLY A 869 9.59 3.66 -14.06
N LEU A 870 9.31 2.41 -13.69
CA LEU A 870 7.93 1.95 -13.42
C LEU A 870 7.50 2.26 -11.98
N THR A 871 7.99 1.46 -11.02
CA THR A 871 7.73 1.67 -9.59
C THR A 871 9.02 1.96 -8.82
N ALA A 872 8.92 2.80 -7.80
CA ALA A 872 10.03 3.10 -6.90
C ALA A 872 9.50 3.28 -5.46
N GLY A 873 10.24 2.79 -4.48
CA GLY A 873 9.88 2.91 -3.07
C GLY A 873 10.96 3.55 -2.21
N ILE A 874 10.55 4.17 -1.10
CA ILE A 874 11.42 4.57 0.00
C ILE A 874 10.81 4.17 1.34
N HIS A 875 11.62 3.62 2.24
CA HIS A 875 11.35 3.55 3.66
C HIS A 875 12.23 4.56 4.39
N SER A 876 11.58 5.56 4.98
CA SER A 876 12.17 6.56 5.87
C SER A 876 11.08 7.24 6.69
N LEU A 877 11.32 7.45 7.97
CA LEU A 877 10.46 8.27 8.85
C LEU A 877 10.93 9.74 8.92
N ASP A 878 11.99 10.12 8.18
CA ASP A 878 12.39 11.51 8.00
C ASP A 878 11.69 12.09 6.76
N VAL A 879 10.81 13.07 7.00
CA VAL A 879 10.02 13.72 5.97
C VAL A 879 10.88 14.51 4.98
N ASP A 880 12.03 15.02 5.41
CA ASP A 880 12.96 15.77 4.56
C ASP A 880 13.62 14.84 3.53
N GLU A 881 14.05 13.65 3.98
CA GLU A 881 14.58 12.60 3.10
C GLU A 881 13.52 12.16 2.07
N VAL A 882 12.26 12.00 2.51
CA VAL A 882 11.16 11.62 1.62
C VAL A 882 10.85 12.74 0.62
N ALA A 883 10.85 14.00 1.05
CA ALA A 883 10.63 15.15 0.17
C ALA A 883 11.73 15.25 -0.91
N GLU A 884 13.00 15.11 -0.52
CA GLU A 884 14.15 15.06 -1.44
C GLU A 884 14.00 13.90 -2.43
N TRP A 885 13.65 12.71 -1.93
CA TRP A 885 13.45 11.54 -2.77
C TRP A 885 12.28 11.73 -3.77
N ILE A 886 11.11 12.20 -3.33
CA ILE A 886 9.95 12.48 -4.19
C ILE A 886 10.29 13.52 -5.27
N ALA A 887 11.15 14.49 -4.97
CA ALA A 887 11.57 15.51 -5.91
C ALA A 887 12.52 14.97 -7.00
N GLY A 888 13.41 14.04 -6.64
CA GLY A 888 14.49 13.55 -7.51
C GLY A 888 14.25 12.20 -8.21
N VAL A 889 13.38 11.34 -7.69
CA VAL A 889 13.16 9.99 -8.23
C VAL A 889 12.44 10.00 -9.59
N GLN A 890 12.90 9.16 -10.51
CA GLN A 890 12.40 9.07 -11.88
C GLN A 890 11.64 7.78 -12.14
N ALA A 891 10.43 7.67 -11.59
CA ALA A 891 9.50 6.57 -11.84
C ALA A 891 8.05 7.06 -11.90
N GLY A 892 7.18 6.33 -12.59
CA GLY A 892 5.77 6.69 -12.73
C GLY A 892 4.94 6.46 -11.46
N ASN A 893 5.26 5.44 -10.67
CA ASN A 893 4.55 5.12 -9.41
C ASN A 893 5.52 5.14 -8.24
N LEU A 894 5.28 6.03 -7.27
CA LEU A 894 6.12 6.22 -6.09
C LEU A 894 5.39 5.74 -4.83
N TYR A 895 6.11 5.08 -3.94
CA TYR A 895 5.56 4.54 -2.69
C TYR A 895 6.44 4.90 -1.50
N VAL A 896 5.84 5.39 -0.43
CA VAL A 896 6.53 5.79 0.80
C VAL A 896 6.03 4.97 1.99
N ASN A 897 6.94 4.30 2.68
CA ASN A 897 6.68 3.48 3.87
C ASN A 897 5.60 2.41 3.63
N ARG A 898 5.69 1.74 2.48
CA ARG A 898 4.83 0.62 2.07
C ARG A 898 5.45 -0.15 0.89
N GLY A 899 4.94 -1.33 0.60
CA GLY A 899 5.28 -2.10 -0.61
C GLY A 899 4.96 -1.37 -1.92
N ILE A 900 5.66 -1.75 -3.00
CA ILE A 900 5.61 -1.08 -4.31
C ILE A 900 4.73 -1.80 -5.36
N THR A 901 3.96 -2.79 -4.91
CA THR A 901 3.08 -3.61 -5.77
C THR A 901 1.63 -3.51 -5.30
N GLY A 902 0.68 -4.00 -6.12
CA GLY A 902 -0.75 -3.94 -5.78
C GLY A 902 -1.30 -2.52 -5.96
N ALA A 903 -0.98 -1.88 -7.08
CA ALA A 903 -1.60 -0.62 -7.45
C ALA A 903 -3.11 -0.82 -7.63
N ILE A 904 -3.91 0.07 -7.05
CA ILE A 904 -5.37 0.03 -7.09
C ILE A 904 -5.83 1.13 -8.05
N VAL A 905 -6.76 0.80 -8.96
CA VAL A 905 -7.35 1.73 -9.94
C VAL A 905 -7.82 3.01 -9.26
N ARG A 906 -7.58 4.17 -9.91
CA ARG A 906 -7.79 5.54 -9.40
C ARG A 906 -6.93 5.94 -8.19
N ARG A 907 -6.66 5.03 -7.24
CA ARG A 907 -5.79 5.32 -6.09
C ARG A 907 -4.33 5.51 -6.55
N GLN A 908 -3.80 4.54 -7.29
CA GLN A 908 -2.46 4.62 -7.87
C GLN A 908 -2.49 4.22 -9.37
N PRO A 909 -3.05 5.07 -10.26
CA PRO A 909 -2.97 4.86 -11.70
C PRO A 909 -1.58 4.34 -12.13
N PHE A 910 -1.59 3.26 -12.88
CA PHE A 910 -0.39 2.46 -13.08
C PHE A 910 0.23 2.71 -14.45
N GLY A 911 1.53 3.00 -14.46
CA GLY A 911 2.29 3.15 -15.69
C GLY A 911 3.63 3.83 -15.48
N GLY A 912 4.59 3.55 -16.34
CA GLY A 912 5.99 3.91 -16.13
C GLY A 912 6.49 5.10 -16.94
N TRP A 913 7.74 5.48 -16.66
CA TRP A 913 8.56 6.37 -17.47
C TRP A 913 9.69 5.59 -18.14
N LYS A 914 10.46 6.26 -19.01
CA LYS A 914 11.61 5.66 -19.72
C LYS A 914 11.19 4.41 -20.51
N ARG A 915 11.96 3.31 -20.47
CA ARG A 915 11.64 2.04 -21.15
C ARG A 915 10.48 1.26 -20.54
N SER A 916 9.84 1.76 -19.49
CA SER A 916 8.65 1.15 -18.91
C SER A 916 7.35 1.58 -19.58
N ALA A 917 7.40 2.52 -20.54
CA ALA A 917 6.25 2.91 -21.35
C ALA A 917 6.65 3.23 -22.80
N VAL A 918 5.77 2.94 -23.76
CA VAL A 918 5.90 3.31 -25.17
C VAL A 918 4.60 3.98 -25.63
N GLY A 919 4.71 5.09 -26.35
CA GLY A 919 3.55 5.80 -26.89
C GLY A 919 3.11 6.96 -26.00
N THR A 920 1.81 7.03 -25.69
CA THR A 920 1.18 8.20 -25.05
C THR A 920 1.66 8.46 -23.61
N GLY A 921 2.03 7.41 -22.88
CA GLY A 921 2.56 7.50 -21.51
C GLY A 921 1.53 7.95 -20.47
N THR A 922 0.23 7.80 -20.76
CA THR A 922 -0.86 7.93 -19.77
C THR A 922 -1.08 6.62 -19.04
N LYS A 923 -1.44 6.68 -17.76
CA LYS A 923 -1.50 5.51 -16.89
C LYS A 923 -2.81 4.74 -17.01
N ALA A 924 -2.73 3.40 -17.01
CA ALA A 924 -3.91 2.54 -16.87
C ALA A 924 -4.60 2.83 -15.52
N GLY A 925 -5.94 2.89 -15.53
CA GLY A 925 -6.73 3.25 -14.35
C GLY A 925 -6.62 4.74 -13.96
N GLY A 926 -6.00 5.56 -14.81
CA GLY A 926 -5.92 7.01 -14.72
C GLY A 926 -7.06 7.71 -15.44
N SER A 927 -7.18 9.01 -15.22
CA SER A 927 -8.27 9.86 -15.72
C SER A 927 -8.21 10.07 -17.25
N MET A 928 -7.03 9.97 -17.85
CA MET A 928 -6.78 10.30 -19.27
C MET A 928 -6.61 9.08 -20.18
N TYR A 929 -6.60 7.85 -19.65
CA TYR A 929 -6.27 6.65 -20.42
C TYR A 929 -7.21 6.44 -21.62
N VAL A 930 -8.52 6.48 -21.39
CA VAL A 930 -9.55 6.29 -22.45
C VAL A 930 -9.48 7.39 -23.52
N ALA A 931 -9.26 8.64 -23.11
CA ALA A 931 -9.20 9.80 -23.99
C ALA A 931 -8.02 9.74 -24.99
N THR A 932 -6.93 9.06 -24.65
CA THR A 932 -5.75 8.94 -25.53
C THR A 932 -5.79 7.73 -26.48
N LEU A 933 -6.76 6.82 -26.31
CA LEU A 933 -6.91 5.68 -27.24
C LEU A 933 -7.49 6.10 -28.60
N GLY A 934 -8.36 7.10 -28.61
CA GLY A 934 -8.91 7.71 -29.82
C GLY A 934 -8.02 8.80 -30.41
N ARG A 935 -8.58 9.56 -31.35
CA ARG A 935 -7.96 10.77 -31.91
C ARG A 935 -8.82 11.99 -31.62
N TRP A 936 -8.19 13.15 -31.66
CA TRP A 936 -8.86 14.44 -31.50
C TRP A 936 -8.66 15.26 -32.77
N GLU A 937 -9.73 15.88 -33.25
CA GLU A 937 -9.72 16.75 -34.42
C GLU A 937 -10.17 18.17 -34.04
N PRO A 938 -9.60 19.23 -34.63
CA PRO A 938 -10.02 20.59 -34.34
C PRO A 938 -11.44 20.86 -34.86
N ILE A 939 -12.22 21.64 -34.11
CA ILE A 939 -13.55 22.11 -34.53
C ILE A 939 -13.43 23.55 -35.03
N PRO A 940 -13.86 23.87 -36.27
CA PRO A 940 -13.84 25.25 -36.76
C PRO A 940 -14.75 26.17 -35.91
N ARG A 941 -14.21 27.28 -35.43
CA ARG A 941 -14.96 28.31 -34.68
C ARG A 941 -15.35 29.52 -35.54
N THR A 942 -16.47 30.14 -35.20
CA THR A 942 -16.81 31.50 -35.66
C THR A 942 -16.00 32.54 -34.91
N VAL A 943 -15.18 33.31 -35.64
CA VAL A 943 -14.27 34.32 -35.09
C VAL A 943 -15.05 35.54 -34.57
N HIS A 944 -14.71 36.02 -33.37
CA HIS A 944 -15.34 37.22 -32.79
C HIS A 944 -14.68 38.52 -33.28
N LYS A 945 -15.48 39.59 -33.47
CA LYS A 945 -15.01 40.88 -34.01
C LYS A 945 -14.19 41.75 -33.04
N SER A 946 -14.13 41.40 -31.75
CA SER A 946 -13.27 42.08 -30.77
C SER A 946 -12.58 41.05 -29.89
N ILE A 947 -11.24 41.05 -29.91
CA ILE A 947 -10.42 40.05 -29.21
C ILE A 947 -9.59 40.77 -28.13
N GLN A 948 -9.72 40.32 -26.88
CA GLN A 948 -8.90 40.78 -25.74
C GLN A 948 -8.26 39.58 -25.04
N LEU A 949 -7.02 39.73 -24.57
CA LEU A 949 -6.23 38.68 -23.88
C LEU A 949 -6.50 38.63 -22.36
N HIS A 950 -7.73 38.86 -21.92
CA HIS A 950 -8.09 38.78 -20.50
C HIS A 950 -8.09 37.34 -19.98
N GLY A 951 -7.64 37.14 -18.74
CA GLY A 951 -7.62 35.83 -18.08
C GLY A 951 -6.40 34.95 -18.39
N LEU A 952 -5.43 35.45 -19.18
CA LEU A 952 -4.21 34.72 -19.50
C LEU A 952 -3.04 35.11 -18.56
N PRO A 953 -2.19 34.15 -18.14
CA PRO A 953 -0.97 34.46 -17.41
C PRO A 953 -0.04 35.39 -18.21
N PRO A 954 0.76 36.25 -17.54
CA PRO A 954 1.69 37.16 -18.23
C PRO A 954 2.67 36.43 -19.16
N ARG A 955 3.13 35.23 -18.76
CA ARG A 955 4.05 34.40 -19.55
C ARG A 955 3.42 33.97 -20.87
N VAL A 956 2.16 33.52 -20.85
CA VAL A 956 1.42 33.11 -22.06
C VAL A 956 1.09 34.32 -22.93
N THR A 957 0.66 35.43 -22.31
CA THR A 957 0.33 36.68 -23.00
C THR A 957 1.52 37.20 -23.82
N ALA A 958 2.72 37.20 -23.23
CA ALA A 958 3.94 37.64 -23.90
C ALA A 958 4.28 36.83 -25.17
N VAL A 959 4.03 35.50 -25.16
CA VAL A 959 4.23 34.65 -26.34
C VAL A 959 3.27 35.04 -27.47
N ILE A 960 1.99 35.20 -27.13
CA ILE A 960 0.93 35.54 -28.10
C ILE A 960 1.18 36.93 -28.69
N GLU A 961 1.56 37.91 -27.87
CA GLU A 961 1.89 39.26 -28.33
C GLU A 961 3.13 39.29 -29.24
N ALA A 962 4.18 38.54 -28.89
CA ALA A 962 5.39 38.44 -29.70
C ALA A 962 5.14 37.75 -31.05
N ALA A 963 4.19 36.81 -31.11
CA ALA A 963 3.80 36.14 -32.34
C ALA A 963 2.82 36.96 -33.22
N ARG A 964 2.20 38.02 -32.68
CA ARG A 964 1.08 38.75 -33.32
C ARG A 964 1.34 39.18 -34.76
N SER A 965 2.54 39.64 -35.10
CA SER A 965 2.88 40.10 -36.45
C SER A 965 2.94 38.98 -37.49
N GLY A 966 3.06 37.72 -37.04
CA GLY A 966 3.07 36.54 -37.89
C GLY A 966 1.72 35.84 -38.03
N LEU A 967 0.67 36.27 -37.31
CA LEU A 967 -0.62 35.58 -37.26
C LEU A 967 -1.69 36.36 -38.05
N SER A 968 -2.54 35.62 -38.78
CA SER A 968 -3.83 36.14 -39.23
C SER A 968 -4.76 36.42 -38.03
N PHE A 969 -5.87 37.13 -38.28
CA PHE A 969 -6.83 37.42 -37.22
C PHE A 969 -7.49 36.14 -36.68
N GLU A 970 -7.77 35.21 -37.57
CA GLU A 970 -8.31 33.89 -37.31
C GLU A 970 -7.35 33.06 -36.44
N GLU A 971 -6.08 32.93 -36.85
CA GLU A 971 -5.06 32.20 -36.09
C GLU A 971 -4.81 32.84 -34.72
N PHE A 972 -4.87 34.18 -34.62
CA PHE A 972 -4.74 34.88 -33.36
C PHE A 972 -5.89 34.55 -32.39
N ASP A 973 -7.14 34.46 -32.86
CA ASP A 973 -8.26 34.05 -32.01
C ASP A 973 -8.15 32.59 -31.58
N GLN A 974 -7.73 31.70 -32.49
CA GLN A 974 -7.52 30.27 -32.22
C GLN A 974 -6.46 30.08 -31.12
N VAL A 975 -5.30 30.73 -31.25
CA VAL A 975 -4.23 30.66 -30.25
C VAL A 975 -4.72 31.17 -28.90
N ARG A 976 -5.45 32.30 -28.87
CA ARG A 976 -6.03 32.85 -27.64
C ARG A 976 -7.05 31.91 -27.01
N ALA A 977 -7.97 31.35 -27.79
CA ALA A 977 -9.00 30.43 -27.31
C ALA A 977 -8.35 29.18 -26.70
N GLY A 978 -7.38 28.59 -27.40
CA GLY A 978 -6.59 27.48 -26.87
C GLY A 978 -5.81 27.83 -25.61
N ALA A 979 -5.23 29.03 -25.53
CA ALA A 979 -4.55 29.51 -24.34
C ALA A 979 -5.47 29.59 -23.11
N LEU A 980 -6.74 29.97 -23.29
CA LEU A 980 -7.72 29.99 -22.20
C LEU A 980 -8.09 28.56 -21.76
N SER A 981 -8.19 27.63 -22.71
CA SER A 981 -8.40 26.21 -22.41
C SER A 981 -7.20 25.60 -21.68
N ASP A 982 -5.96 25.96 -22.06
CA ASP A 982 -4.73 25.54 -21.37
C ASP A 982 -4.72 26.01 -19.90
N VAL A 983 -5.12 27.25 -19.65
CA VAL A 983 -5.23 27.79 -18.28
C VAL A 983 -6.24 26.99 -17.47
N ARG A 984 -7.42 26.71 -18.04
CA ARG A 984 -8.44 25.88 -17.37
C ARG A 984 -7.91 24.48 -17.09
N ALA A 985 -7.32 23.80 -18.08
CA ALA A 985 -6.76 22.46 -17.92
C ALA A 985 -5.66 22.42 -16.85
N ARG A 986 -4.83 23.47 -16.77
CA ARG A 986 -3.84 23.62 -15.70
C ARG A 986 -4.48 23.85 -14.34
N GLU A 987 -5.53 24.65 -14.24
CA GLU A 987 -6.22 24.91 -12.97
C GLU A 987 -6.99 23.68 -12.46
N THR A 988 -7.55 22.87 -13.36
CA THR A 988 -8.42 21.75 -12.98
C THR A 988 -7.73 20.39 -12.93
N GLU A 989 -6.72 20.13 -13.76
CA GLU A 989 -6.10 18.79 -13.91
C GLU A 989 -4.57 18.82 -13.75
N PHE A 990 -3.87 19.63 -14.57
CA PHE A 990 -2.43 19.47 -14.75
C PHE A 990 -1.54 20.26 -13.79
N GLY A 991 -2.05 21.34 -13.19
CA GLY A 991 -1.29 22.22 -12.31
C GLY A 991 -1.46 21.94 -10.83
N VAL A 992 -2.31 20.97 -10.46
CA VAL A 992 -2.70 20.69 -9.07
C VAL A 992 -2.42 19.22 -8.75
N SER A 993 -1.58 18.98 -7.75
CA SER A 993 -1.49 17.68 -7.10
C SER A 993 -2.77 17.44 -6.30
N HIS A 994 -3.46 16.32 -6.52
CA HIS A 994 -4.71 16.03 -5.83
C HIS A 994 -4.80 14.55 -5.44
N ASP A 995 -5.52 14.25 -4.35
CA ASP A 995 -5.81 12.88 -3.92
C ASP A 995 -7.28 12.56 -4.22
N PRO A 996 -7.58 11.83 -5.31
CA PRO A 996 -8.96 11.56 -5.69
C PRO A 996 -9.63 10.52 -4.79
N SER A 997 -8.90 9.82 -3.93
CA SER A 997 -9.42 8.71 -3.09
C SER A 997 -9.59 9.12 -1.63
N ALA A 998 -8.77 10.06 -1.13
CA ALA A 998 -8.89 10.72 0.17
C ALA A 998 -9.07 9.76 1.36
N LEU A 999 -8.29 8.67 1.41
CA LEU A 999 -8.42 7.62 2.44
C LEU A 999 -7.92 8.04 3.83
N VAL A 1000 -7.34 9.23 3.98
CA VAL A 1000 -6.77 9.80 5.22
C VAL A 1000 -5.57 9.03 5.78
N VAL A 1001 -5.67 7.70 5.97
CA VAL A 1001 -4.61 6.81 6.47
C VAL A 1001 -3.54 6.52 5.40
N GLN A 1002 -3.89 6.73 4.14
CA GLN A 1002 -3.01 6.59 2.99
C GLN A 1002 -3.32 7.71 2.00
N ARG A 1003 -2.32 8.56 1.75
CA ARG A 1003 -2.42 9.62 0.74
C ARG A 1003 -2.06 9.06 -0.61
N ASN A 1004 -2.90 9.32 -1.60
CA ASN A 1004 -2.80 8.79 -2.95
C ASN A 1004 -2.81 9.94 -3.94
N VAL A 1005 -1.68 10.64 -4.04
CA VAL A 1005 -1.56 11.88 -4.78
C VAL A 1005 -1.29 11.60 -6.25
N LEU A 1006 -2.10 12.18 -7.12
CA LEU A 1006 -1.88 12.25 -8.56
C LEU A 1006 -1.32 13.62 -8.90
N ARG A 1007 -0.23 13.64 -9.67
CA ARG A 1007 0.39 14.87 -10.18
C ARG A 1007 0.90 14.71 -11.60
N TRP A 1008 1.10 15.84 -12.26
CA TRP A 1008 1.67 15.91 -13.61
C TRP A 1008 3.01 16.64 -13.56
N ARG A 1009 4.04 16.03 -14.15
CA ARG A 1009 5.40 16.57 -14.19
C ARG A 1009 5.73 17.06 -15.59
N PRO A 1010 6.33 18.25 -15.76
CA PRO A 1010 6.81 18.70 -17.05
C PRO A 1010 7.77 17.68 -17.69
N GLN A 1011 7.74 17.61 -19.02
CA GLN A 1011 8.61 16.78 -19.84
C GLN A 1011 9.26 17.65 -20.92
N SER A 1012 10.56 17.49 -21.11
CA SER A 1012 11.26 18.10 -22.24
C SER A 1012 10.80 17.47 -23.56
N VAL A 1013 10.52 18.30 -24.57
CA VAL A 1013 9.96 17.87 -25.86
C VAL A 1013 10.69 18.55 -27.02
N ILE A 1014 11.00 17.81 -28.07
CA ILE A 1014 11.43 18.39 -29.34
C ILE A 1014 10.17 18.80 -30.12
N VAL A 1015 10.02 20.07 -30.46
CA VAL A 1015 8.91 20.55 -31.30
C VAL A 1015 9.43 20.76 -32.71
N ARG A 1016 8.83 20.07 -33.69
CA ARG A 1016 9.15 20.23 -35.11
C ARG A 1016 7.96 20.84 -35.85
N GLN A 1017 8.14 22.01 -36.45
CA GLN A 1017 7.21 22.60 -37.41
C GLN A 1017 7.66 22.28 -38.83
N ALA A 1018 6.87 21.47 -39.54
CA ALA A 1018 7.16 21.04 -40.91
C ALA A 1018 6.86 22.13 -41.95
N GLU A 1019 7.36 21.98 -43.19
CA GLU A 1019 7.25 23.01 -44.24
C GLU A 1019 5.80 23.39 -44.60
N GLY A 1020 4.87 22.44 -44.45
CA GLY A 1020 3.44 22.59 -44.71
C GLY A 1020 2.60 23.06 -43.53
N ALA A 1021 3.16 23.18 -42.31
CA ALA A 1021 2.42 23.60 -41.13
C ALA A 1021 2.29 25.12 -41.02
N SER A 1022 1.17 25.60 -40.48
CA SER A 1022 0.96 27.03 -40.26
C SER A 1022 1.81 27.55 -39.08
N ILE A 1023 2.09 28.86 -39.10
CA ILE A 1023 2.72 29.53 -37.96
C ILE A 1023 1.74 29.61 -36.78
N GLY A 1024 0.43 29.70 -37.03
CA GLY A 1024 -0.60 29.63 -35.98
C GLY A 1024 -0.55 28.32 -35.19
N ASP A 1025 -0.43 27.18 -35.86
CA ASP A 1025 -0.33 25.86 -35.20
C ASP A 1025 0.93 25.74 -34.35
N LEU A 1026 2.08 26.20 -34.87
CA LEU A 1026 3.31 26.23 -34.08
C LEU A 1026 3.14 27.11 -32.83
N VAL A 1027 2.58 28.31 -32.97
CA VAL A 1027 2.38 29.22 -31.84
C VAL A 1027 1.40 28.62 -30.83
N ARG A 1028 0.33 27.94 -31.27
CA ARG A 1028 -0.61 27.22 -30.38
C ARG A 1028 0.11 26.15 -29.55
N VAL A 1029 1.00 25.38 -30.17
CA VAL A 1029 1.81 24.35 -29.49
C VAL A 1029 2.81 24.98 -28.53
N LEU A 1030 3.48 26.07 -28.92
CA LEU A 1030 4.40 26.80 -28.04
C LEU A 1030 3.68 27.41 -26.82
N VAL A 1031 2.43 27.85 -27.00
CA VAL A 1031 1.57 28.31 -25.90
C VAL A 1031 1.21 27.17 -24.95
N ALA A 1032 0.83 25.99 -25.47
CA ALA A 1032 0.56 24.81 -24.64
C ALA A 1032 1.78 24.41 -23.83
N ALA A 1033 2.96 24.38 -24.47
CA ALA A 1033 4.21 24.03 -23.80
C ALA A 1033 4.61 25.05 -22.73
N THR A 1034 4.39 26.35 -23.01
CA THR A 1034 4.59 27.44 -22.02
C THR A 1034 3.64 27.27 -20.84
N ALA A 1035 2.36 26.96 -21.10
CA ALA A 1035 1.36 26.70 -20.07
C ALA A 1035 1.71 25.44 -19.27
N ALA A 1036 2.30 24.41 -19.88
CA ALA A 1036 2.78 23.20 -19.21
C ALA A 1036 4.08 23.40 -18.42
N ARG A 1037 4.82 24.51 -18.68
CA ARG A 1037 6.19 24.77 -18.20
C ARG A 1037 7.20 23.71 -18.68
N ALA A 1038 7.04 23.26 -19.92
CA ALA A 1038 7.97 22.32 -20.54
C ALA A 1038 9.17 23.02 -21.18
N HIS A 1039 10.30 22.32 -21.21
CA HIS A 1039 11.50 22.72 -21.95
C HIS A 1039 11.42 22.21 -23.38
N ILE A 1040 11.85 23.04 -24.35
CA ILE A 1040 11.66 22.74 -25.77
C ILE A 1040 12.97 22.90 -26.55
N LEU A 1041 13.26 21.96 -27.43
CA LEU A 1041 14.13 22.21 -28.59
C LEU A 1041 13.23 22.45 -29.80
N LEU A 1042 13.35 23.62 -30.42
CA LEU A 1042 12.43 24.05 -31.47
C LEU A 1042 13.10 23.96 -32.85
N SER A 1043 12.61 23.08 -33.71
CA SER A 1043 12.96 23.03 -35.12
C SER A 1043 11.83 23.63 -35.95
N SER A 1044 12.11 24.65 -36.76
CA SER A 1044 11.12 25.26 -37.66
C SER A 1044 11.57 25.20 -39.12
N ALA A 1045 10.63 25.01 -40.04
CA ALA A 1045 10.91 25.02 -41.47
C ALA A 1045 11.14 26.43 -42.03
N ARG A 1046 10.66 27.46 -41.31
CA ARG A 1046 10.75 28.86 -41.72
C ARG A 1046 11.24 29.74 -40.56
N PRO A 1047 11.84 30.90 -40.85
CA PRO A 1047 12.19 31.88 -39.82
C PRO A 1047 10.95 32.31 -39.01
N LEU A 1048 11.12 32.45 -37.69
CA LEU A 1048 10.07 32.93 -36.79
C LEU A 1048 9.87 34.45 -36.92
N PRO A 1049 8.71 34.99 -36.53
CA PRO A 1049 8.50 36.43 -36.44
C PRO A 1049 9.56 37.10 -35.57
N GLY A 1050 10.07 38.27 -36.00
CA GLY A 1050 11.17 38.96 -35.31
C GLY A 1050 10.98 39.17 -33.81
N PRO A 1051 9.80 39.64 -33.34
CA PRO A 1051 9.55 39.78 -31.90
C PRO A 1051 9.54 38.44 -31.15
N LEU A 1052 9.09 37.36 -31.79
CA LEU A 1052 9.14 36.01 -31.21
C LEU A 1052 10.59 35.52 -31.08
N THR A 1053 11.42 35.72 -32.11
CA THR A 1053 12.86 35.41 -32.03
C THR A 1053 13.57 36.22 -30.92
N GLN A 1054 13.23 37.50 -30.77
CA GLN A 1054 13.75 38.35 -29.69
C GLN A 1054 13.30 37.85 -28.31
N LEU A 1055 12.06 37.38 -28.19
CA LEU A 1055 11.55 36.80 -26.95
C LEU A 1055 12.33 35.52 -26.60
N LEU A 1056 12.57 34.64 -27.58
CA LEU A 1056 13.36 33.41 -27.38
C LEU A 1056 14.80 33.68 -26.95
N ALA A 1057 15.46 34.68 -27.55
CA ALA A 1057 16.82 35.07 -27.21
C ALA A 1057 16.95 35.79 -25.85
N SER A 1058 15.83 36.12 -25.20
CA SER A 1058 15.84 36.78 -23.90
C SER A 1058 16.21 35.81 -22.78
N SER A 1059 17.18 36.18 -21.94
CA SER A 1059 17.49 35.45 -20.70
C SER A 1059 16.30 35.34 -19.75
N ARG A 1060 15.27 36.19 -19.90
CA ARG A 1060 14.01 36.16 -19.13
C ARG A 1060 12.80 35.66 -19.95
N SER A 1061 13.06 34.93 -21.04
CA SER A 1061 11.99 34.39 -21.88
C SER A 1061 10.96 33.59 -21.04
N PRO A 1062 9.64 33.84 -21.24
CA PRO A 1062 8.60 33.00 -20.68
C PRO A 1062 8.52 31.62 -21.37
N LEU A 1063 9.00 31.54 -22.61
CA LEU A 1063 9.19 30.30 -23.38
C LEU A 1063 10.53 29.67 -23.01
N ASP A 1064 10.50 28.47 -22.45
CA ASP A 1064 11.70 27.70 -22.09
C ASP A 1064 12.22 26.91 -23.31
N VAL A 1065 12.57 27.64 -24.36
CA VAL A 1065 13.20 27.08 -25.55
C VAL A 1065 14.71 27.06 -25.32
N VAL A 1066 15.26 25.86 -25.24
CA VAL A 1066 16.70 25.62 -25.03
C VAL A 1066 17.49 26.03 -26.26
N ASP A 1067 16.94 25.76 -27.44
CA ASP A 1067 17.56 26.13 -28.70
C ASP A 1067 16.54 26.15 -29.85
N HIS A 1068 16.85 26.92 -30.89
CA HIS A 1068 16.04 27.08 -32.09
C HIS A 1068 16.89 26.89 -33.35
N LEU A 1069 16.51 25.93 -34.21
CA LEU A 1069 17.10 25.76 -35.52
C LEU A 1069 16.04 25.93 -36.62
N VAL A 1070 16.43 26.65 -37.68
CA VAL A 1070 15.65 26.72 -38.92
C VAL A 1070 16.24 25.72 -39.90
N GLU A 1071 15.47 24.72 -40.29
CA GLU A 1071 15.92 23.62 -41.16
C GLU A 1071 14.74 23.04 -41.96
N SER A 1072 15.01 22.56 -43.17
CA SER A 1072 14.05 21.84 -44.02
C SER A 1072 13.65 20.49 -43.41
N ASP A 1073 12.56 19.90 -43.92
CA ASP A 1073 12.12 18.57 -43.46
C ASP A 1073 13.21 17.50 -43.73
N ASP A 1074 13.89 17.57 -44.88
CA ASP A 1074 14.99 16.67 -45.25
C ASP A 1074 16.24 16.82 -44.34
N GLU A 1075 16.52 18.02 -43.85
CA GLU A 1075 17.61 18.26 -42.89
C GLU A 1075 17.27 17.67 -41.52
N PHE A 1076 16.04 17.92 -41.03
CA PHE A 1076 15.58 17.37 -39.76
C PHE A 1076 15.58 15.84 -39.78
N LEU A 1077 15.06 15.21 -40.84
CA LEU A 1077 15.05 13.75 -40.98
C LEU A 1077 16.47 13.15 -41.02
N ARG A 1078 17.43 13.80 -41.69
CA ARG A 1078 18.84 13.35 -41.67
C ARG A 1078 19.44 13.42 -40.27
N ARG A 1079 19.13 14.47 -39.50
CA ARG A 1079 19.58 14.58 -38.11
C ARG A 1079 18.87 13.61 -37.19
N ALA A 1080 17.61 13.29 -37.46
CA ALA A 1080 16.89 12.24 -36.74
C ALA A 1080 17.56 10.88 -36.97
N ALA A 1081 17.94 10.58 -38.21
CA ALA A 1081 18.65 9.36 -38.58
C ALA A 1081 20.07 9.25 -38.01
N SER A 1082 20.78 10.36 -37.83
CA SER A 1082 22.08 10.36 -37.14
C SER A 1082 21.97 10.42 -35.61
N GLY A 1083 20.78 10.68 -35.06
CA GLY A 1083 20.55 10.95 -33.65
C GLY A 1083 20.93 12.37 -33.20
N ASP A 1084 21.36 13.24 -34.11
CA ASP A 1084 21.79 14.62 -33.82
C ASP A 1084 20.65 15.53 -33.35
N VAL A 1085 19.39 15.14 -33.56
CA VAL A 1085 18.23 15.84 -32.98
C VAL A 1085 18.20 15.73 -31.45
N PHE A 1086 18.81 14.70 -30.87
CA PHE A 1086 18.78 14.41 -29.43
C PHE A 1086 19.93 15.05 -28.63
N ARG A 1087 20.78 15.84 -29.28
CA ARG A 1087 21.80 16.64 -28.58
C ARG A 1087 21.13 17.62 -27.61
N GLN A 1088 21.76 17.87 -26.47
CA GLN A 1088 21.21 18.76 -25.44
C GLN A 1088 21.06 20.22 -25.90
N ALA A 1089 21.89 20.65 -26.85
CA ALA A 1089 21.79 21.93 -27.57
C ALA A 1089 22.29 21.73 -29.01
N TRP A 1090 21.80 22.54 -29.94
CA TRP A 1090 22.17 22.53 -31.36
C TRP A 1090 23.21 23.62 -31.70
N SER A 1091 23.20 24.73 -30.99
CA SER A 1091 24.18 25.80 -31.00
C SER A 1091 25.28 25.48 -29.99
N ASN A 1092 26.25 24.65 -30.41
CA ASN A 1092 27.60 24.59 -29.85
C ASN A 1092 28.52 23.80 -30.78
N GLY A 1093 29.29 24.55 -31.58
CA GLY A 1093 30.59 24.15 -32.09
C GLY A 1093 31.52 25.32 -31.86
N ASP A 1094 32.47 25.18 -30.93
CA ASP A 1094 33.64 26.04 -30.69
C ASP A 1094 33.41 27.57 -30.75
N ASP A 1095 33.06 28.20 -29.61
CA ASP A 1095 33.55 29.53 -29.14
C ASP A 1095 32.63 30.14 -28.06
N GLU A 1096 33.02 30.05 -26.78
CA GLU A 1096 33.15 31.19 -25.84
C GLU A 1096 33.60 30.70 -24.44
N PRO A 1097 34.47 31.45 -23.73
CA PRO A 1097 34.87 31.10 -22.37
C PRO A 1097 33.76 31.46 -21.37
N GLN A 1098 33.29 30.46 -20.62
CA GLN A 1098 32.34 30.64 -19.51
C GLN A 1098 32.89 31.65 -18.49
N ASP A 1099 32.26 32.82 -18.39
CA ASP A 1099 32.49 33.74 -17.28
C ASP A 1099 31.83 33.16 -16.02
N ALA A 1100 32.65 32.74 -15.07
CA ALA A 1100 32.20 32.14 -13.80
C ALA A 1100 31.26 33.05 -13.00
N LEU A 1101 31.23 34.35 -13.30
CA LEU A 1101 30.33 35.32 -12.68
C LEU A 1101 28.88 35.17 -13.16
N GLU A 1102 28.64 34.74 -14.40
CA GLU A 1102 27.28 34.61 -14.96
C GLU A 1102 26.56 33.36 -14.42
N THR A 1103 27.32 32.28 -14.20
CA THR A 1103 26.85 31.08 -13.50
C THR A 1103 26.41 31.42 -12.06
N VAL A 1104 27.17 32.26 -11.35
CA VAL A 1104 26.84 32.70 -9.98
C VAL A 1104 25.66 33.67 -9.95
N LEU A 1105 25.48 34.53 -10.96
CA LEU A 1105 24.34 35.45 -11.06
C LEU A 1105 23.04 34.75 -11.50
N SER A 1106 23.13 33.61 -12.20
CA SER A 1106 21.98 32.77 -12.57
C SER A 1106 21.40 31.95 -11.41
N GLN A 1107 22.15 31.79 -10.29
CA GLN A 1107 21.71 31.08 -9.09
C GLN A 1107 20.54 31.75 -8.35
N GLY A 1108 20.12 32.96 -8.77
CA GLY A 1108 18.98 33.69 -8.23
C GLY A 1108 17.64 33.48 -8.95
N GLN A 1109 17.54 32.62 -9.97
CA GLN A 1109 16.26 32.30 -10.62
C GLN A 1109 16.00 30.80 -10.60
N GLU A 1110 14.99 30.38 -9.81
CA GLU A 1110 14.44 29.02 -9.77
C GLU A 1110 13.99 28.54 -11.17
N ARG A 1111 14.88 27.91 -11.94
CA ARG A 1111 14.51 27.10 -13.11
C ARG A 1111 14.89 25.64 -12.83
N PRO A 1112 13.92 24.70 -12.85
CA PRO A 1112 14.23 23.28 -12.80
C PRO A 1112 15.15 22.89 -13.96
N ALA A 1113 16.04 21.93 -13.74
CA ALA A 1113 16.82 21.34 -14.83
C ALA A 1113 15.90 20.62 -15.83
N HIS A 1114 16.17 20.77 -17.12
CA HIS A 1114 15.41 20.07 -18.16
C HIS A 1114 15.67 18.55 -18.06
N THR A 1115 14.66 17.73 -18.37
CA THR A 1115 14.91 16.31 -18.61
C THR A 1115 15.65 16.12 -19.92
N ALA A 1116 16.36 14.99 -20.08
CA ALA A 1116 17.04 14.68 -21.32
C ALA A 1116 16.08 14.72 -22.53
N PHE A 1117 16.49 15.37 -23.62
CA PHE A 1117 15.75 15.40 -24.89
C PHE A 1117 15.91 14.09 -25.69
N GLY A 1118 16.86 13.24 -25.30
CA GLY A 1118 17.13 11.93 -25.90
C GLY A 1118 17.12 10.78 -24.89
N GLY A 1119 17.23 9.56 -25.41
CA GLY A 1119 17.17 8.32 -24.62
C GLY A 1119 15.73 7.83 -24.38
N PRO A 1120 15.57 6.80 -23.54
CA PRO A 1120 14.26 6.24 -23.19
C PRO A 1120 13.22 7.27 -22.73
N GLY A 1121 12.08 7.31 -23.42
CA GLY A 1121 10.97 8.21 -23.11
C GLY A 1121 11.10 9.61 -23.71
N ALA A 1122 12.02 9.81 -24.66
CA ALA A 1122 12.11 11.04 -25.43
C ALA A 1122 10.81 11.31 -26.20
N ARG A 1123 10.48 12.59 -26.44
CA ARG A 1123 9.24 12.99 -27.10
C ARG A 1123 9.49 13.98 -28.22
N ILE A 1124 8.84 13.76 -29.35
CA ILE A 1124 8.79 14.71 -30.48
C ILE A 1124 7.33 15.10 -30.73
N ARG A 1125 7.01 16.38 -30.58
CA ARG A 1125 5.74 16.94 -31.06
C ARG A 1125 5.93 17.39 -32.51
N LEU A 1126 5.40 16.61 -33.43
CA LEU A 1126 5.46 16.87 -34.86
C LEU A 1126 4.23 17.67 -35.28
N VAL A 1127 4.44 18.91 -35.75
CA VAL A 1127 3.41 19.84 -36.18
C VAL A 1127 3.40 19.87 -37.71
N GLY A 1128 2.41 19.19 -38.29
CA GLY A 1128 2.39 18.87 -39.73
C GLY A 1128 3.49 17.88 -40.13
N GLY A 1129 3.73 17.72 -41.43
CA GLY A 1129 4.76 16.81 -41.93
C GLY A 1129 4.33 15.33 -41.96
N ASP A 1130 5.29 14.45 -42.25
CA ASP A 1130 5.04 13.00 -42.41
C ASP A 1130 5.56 12.22 -41.18
N PRO A 1131 4.67 11.71 -40.30
CA PRO A 1131 5.07 10.94 -39.13
C PRO A 1131 5.73 9.60 -39.49
N LEU A 1132 5.39 9.01 -40.64
CA LEU A 1132 6.00 7.76 -41.10
C LEU A 1132 7.46 7.97 -41.47
N ALA A 1133 7.75 9.01 -42.25
CA ALA A 1133 9.11 9.37 -42.62
C ALA A 1133 9.98 9.65 -41.38
N LEU A 1134 9.43 10.31 -40.36
CA LEU A 1134 10.12 10.54 -39.10
C LEU A 1134 10.39 9.23 -38.33
N GLU A 1135 9.40 8.34 -38.23
CA GLU A 1135 9.61 7.06 -37.55
C GLU A 1135 10.65 6.18 -38.25
N GLU A 1136 10.65 6.15 -39.59
CA GLU A 1136 11.65 5.47 -40.38
C GLU A 1136 13.05 6.06 -40.16
N ALA A 1137 13.18 7.39 -40.16
CA ALA A 1137 14.43 8.07 -39.86
C ALA A 1137 14.94 7.73 -38.45
N LEU A 1138 14.05 7.61 -37.46
CA LEU A 1138 14.40 7.19 -36.10
C LEU A 1138 14.63 5.68 -35.95
N GLY A 1139 14.57 4.91 -37.03
CA GLY A 1139 14.78 3.46 -37.02
C GLY A 1139 13.70 2.69 -36.25
N ALA A 1140 12.46 3.18 -36.26
CA ALA A 1140 11.32 2.58 -35.53
C ALA A 1140 11.58 2.43 -34.02
N SER A 1141 12.31 3.38 -33.43
CA SER A 1141 12.68 3.35 -32.01
C SER A 1141 11.46 3.37 -31.09
N VAL A 1142 11.46 2.49 -30.09
CA VAL A 1142 10.48 2.49 -28.98
C VAL A 1142 10.84 3.45 -27.86
N ASP A 1143 12.06 3.99 -27.89
CA ASP A 1143 12.54 4.95 -26.89
C ASP A 1143 11.99 6.36 -27.15
N VAL A 1144 11.38 6.62 -28.32
CA VAL A 1144 10.88 7.93 -28.74
C VAL A 1144 9.38 7.87 -29.00
N ALA A 1145 8.61 8.71 -28.31
CA ALA A 1145 7.19 8.93 -28.61
C ALA A 1145 7.03 10.08 -29.60
N ILE A 1146 6.42 9.79 -30.75
CA ILE A 1146 6.05 10.79 -31.75
C ILE A 1146 4.59 11.19 -31.50
N HIS A 1147 4.36 12.47 -31.21
CA HIS A 1147 3.04 13.07 -31.08
C HIS A 1147 2.72 13.85 -32.35
N ASP A 1148 1.98 13.23 -33.24
CA ASP A 1148 1.66 13.69 -34.61
C ASP A 1148 0.19 14.07 -34.80
N ALA A 1149 -0.62 14.03 -33.75
CA ALA A 1149 -2.03 14.41 -33.81
C ALA A 1149 -2.19 15.86 -34.30
N PRO A 1150 -3.30 16.19 -34.99
CA PRO A 1150 -3.62 17.57 -35.36
C PRO A 1150 -3.57 18.50 -34.16
N VAL A 1151 -3.16 19.75 -34.39
CA VAL A 1151 -3.17 20.77 -33.32
C VAL A 1151 -4.61 21.13 -32.99
N VAL A 1152 -4.94 21.12 -31.69
CA VAL A 1152 -6.30 21.43 -31.20
C VAL A 1152 -6.30 22.60 -30.21
N GLU A 1153 -7.45 23.26 -30.08
CA GLU A 1153 -7.63 24.32 -29.07
C GLU A 1153 -7.73 23.72 -27.66
N ALA A 1154 -8.32 22.53 -27.49
CA ALA A 1154 -8.53 21.88 -26.20
C ALA A 1154 -7.20 21.65 -25.45
N GLY A 1155 -6.95 22.45 -24.41
CA GLY A 1155 -5.72 22.41 -23.63
C GLY A 1155 -5.54 21.11 -22.85
N ILE A 1156 -6.64 20.46 -22.46
CA ILE A 1156 -6.62 19.15 -21.82
C ILE A 1156 -6.00 18.05 -22.71
N ILE A 1157 -5.96 18.27 -24.04
CA ILE A 1157 -5.34 17.35 -25.00
C ILE A 1157 -3.98 17.88 -25.47
N GLU A 1158 -3.89 19.14 -25.89
CA GLU A 1158 -2.66 19.69 -26.50
C GLU A 1158 -1.49 19.80 -25.49
N MET A 1159 -1.78 19.85 -24.19
CA MET A 1159 -0.72 19.87 -23.16
C MET A 1159 -0.13 18.48 -22.84
N LEU A 1160 -0.80 17.38 -23.17
CA LEU A 1160 -0.36 16.02 -22.80
C LEU A 1160 1.06 15.64 -23.28
N PRO A 1161 1.52 16.00 -24.50
CA PRO A 1161 2.88 15.71 -24.95
C PRO A 1161 3.95 16.31 -24.02
N PHE A 1162 3.62 17.38 -23.31
CA PHE A 1162 4.52 18.15 -22.44
C PHE A 1162 4.47 17.72 -20.97
N LEU A 1163 3.65 16.71 -20.65
CA LEU A 1163 3.40 16.28 -19.27
C LEU A 1163 3.56 14.76 -19.10
N ARG A 1164 4.06 14.35 -17.95
CA ARG A 1164 4.12 12.94 -17.51
C ARG A 1164 3.30 12.79 -16.23
N GLU A 1165 2.37 11.86 -16.27
CA GLU A 1165 1.57 11.49 -15.11
C GLU A 1165 2.44 10.77 -14.06
N GLN A 1166 2.20 11.04 -12.78
CA GLN A 1166 2.87 10.38 -11.67
C GLN A 1166 1.91 10.16 -10.51
N SER A 1167 1.98 8.98 -9.92
CA SER A 1167 1.21 8.64 -8.72
C SER A 1167 2.16 8.51 -7.55
N VAL A 1168 1.82 9.11 -6.42
CA VAL A 1168 2.61 9.10 -5.19
C VAL A 1168 1.74 8.61 -4.05
N SER A 1169 2.05 7.44 -3.52
CA SER A 1169 1.31 6.83 -2.43
C SER A 1169 2.12 6.84 -1.14
N ILE A 1170 1.56 7.45 -0.09
CA ILE A 1170 2.24 7.67 1.18
C ILE A 1170 1.40 7.08 2.30
N THR A 1171 2.00 6.19 3.09
CA THR A 1171 1.42 5.79 4.39
C THR A 1171 1.39 7.02 5.29
N ALA A 1172 0.20 7.51 5.63
CA ALA A 1172 -0.02 8.74 6.38
C ALA A 1172 -0.32 8.48 7.87
N HIS A 1173 -0.06 7.25 8.33
CA HIS A 1173 -0.23 6.86 9.72
C HIS A 1173 1.04 6.19 10.26
N ARG A 1174 1.18 6.20 11.57
CA ARG A 1174 2.20 5.45 12.29
C ARG A 1174 1.54 4.63 13.39
N PHE A 1175 1.37 3.33 13.10
CA PHE A 1175 0.59 2.36 13.88
C PHE A 1175 -0.91 2.69 14.03
N GLY A 1176 -1.51 3.24 12.97
CA GLY A 1176 -2.94 3.54 12.89
C GLY A 1176 -3.30 4.99 13.22
N ASP A 1177 -2.45 5.69 13.97
CA ASP A 1177 -2.62 7.11 14.25
C ASP A 1177 -1.99 7.94 13.13
N LEU A 1178 -2.67 8.99 12.69
CA LEU A 1178 -2.18 9.88 11.65
C LEU A 1178 -0.82 10.48 12.05
N ASP A 1179 0.04 10.60 11.05
CA ASP A 1179 1.34 11.25 11.17
C ASP A 1179 1.25 12.63 10.50
N PRO A 1180 1.34 13.74 11.25
CA PRO A 1180 1.15 15.08 10.70
C PRO A 1180 2.21 15.41 9.65
N ASP A 1181 3.47 14.99 9.85
CA ASP A 1181 4.56 15.28 8.92
C ASP A 1181 4.27 14.70 7.53
N PHE A 1182 3.81 13.44 7.48
CA PHE A 1182 3.43 12.78 6.23
C PHE A 1182 2.05 13.20 5.71
N SER A 1183 1.14 13.61 6.59
CA SER A 1183 -0.18 14.10 6.21
C SER A 1183 -0.11 15.46 5.51
N GLU A 1184 0.84 16.31 5.91
CA GLU A 1184 1.02 17.67 5.40
C GLU A 1184 2.09 17.76 4.30
N LEU A 1185 2.91 16.71 4.11
CA LEU A 1185 3.97 16.65 3.10
C LEU A 1185 3.47 17.13 1.72
N HIS A 1186 4.15 18.15 1.20
CA HIS A 1186 3.86 18.68 -0.13
C HIS A 1186 4.44 17.77 -1.21
N VAL A 1187 3.58 17.40 -2.17
CA VAL A 1187 3.86 16.45 -3.25
C VAL A 1187 3.60 17.09 -4.60
#